data_AF-A0A6I5WWH0-F1
#
_entry.id   AF-A0A6I5WWH0-F1
#
_cell.length_a   1.000
_cell.length_b   1.000
_cell.length_c   1.000
_cell.angle_alpha   90.00
_cell.angle_beta   90.00
_cell.angle_gamma   90.00
#
_symmetry.space_group_name_H-M   'P 1'
#
loop_
_entity.id
_entity.type
_entity.pdbx_description
1 polymer ?
#
loop_
_entity_poly.entity_id
_entity_poly.type
_entity_poly.pdbx_seq_one_letter_code
_entity_poly.pdbx_strand_id
1 'polypeptide(L)'
;MNEHVSLFSPATLVDPFDFYREAHAAGTTIEHIPEMNAHVVYSYDLCSEATGRPQDFSNDFGAMMGAADPEIDAILATGWDNPPTLLTADAPVHTRNRKLVNLAFSAPRVNAIEQDMRVKSIELIEAMAGAGECEFVKAFAVPLPVAMIAQQIGLDNDPTQVKEWSDAAVDRFSQMIGRERQLECARLFVDYQRYMKAKIDDRRANGGDDLLTDLVEARVEGETPLTDPEIMSIMQQFMVAGNETTTSTLAGGLLQLIRNPDQMALAKAAAGGRDPKLIQNLVEESLRYETPTAGMWRIVTNDTELGGRGAGQGFAAPAALCRGQPRSREVRESRQIRRHPAECAQPPGVRQGSAHVRWQHAQPQGNVRRVRRATRTADRFRGSGRQSGYGIPQRASARGRQPADPLQARGMNFDLSAEQEQIRDSVRRFAANADRRGLRSAEGGYSLDRWRELAGLGLLALAVPESAGGMGGSPIDLALVAETLGHGIAPDPWLENGVLPALLLAAAGREDLVESAVSGDTFFAFAFAERARRFSLAPRAVVIEPAGGGDELRGEKTFVSGAPLAGQLLVLADRKGVPTIVTVPADSAGIVHHRYRLVDGSIASELRFNRVPLASDADLAIDPVALTGVVALVRLLAAAEMLGLAQRLFDDTIAYVKTREQFGVAIGSFQALQHRLVECYAALEQGRSMVYRVALQAGGADWPRAAAGAKAYVGAQADRIAREAVQMHGGMGVTDELAIGHALKRVLLLNRLFGDEDTVLTEYAEAA
;
A
#
# COMPACT_ATOMS: atom_id res chain seq x y z
N MET A 1 22.97 -21.66 -32.23
CA MET A 1 21.89 -20.76 -31.74
C MET A 1 21.17 -20.31 -32.97
N ASN A 2 19.88 -20.66 -33.07
CA ASN A 2 19.03 -20.32 -34.20
C ASN A 2 18.81 -18.80 -34.25
N GLU A 3 18.47 -18.29 -35.44
CA GLU A 3 18.22 -16.87 -35.77
C GLU A 3 17.70 -16.06 -34.58
N HIS A 4 18.35 -14.94 -34.27
CA HIS A 4 17.85 -13.95 -33.31
C HIS A 4 16.43 -13.53 -33.75
N VAL A 5 15.40 -14.05 -33.08
CA VAL A 5 14.02 -13.58 -33.25
C VAL A 5 13.99 -12.16 -32.71
N SER A 6 13.76 -11.17 -33.57
CA SER A 6 13.67 -9.77 -33.13
C SER A 6 12.42 -9.56 -32.26
N LEU A 7 12.54 -8.73 -31.21
CA LEU A 7 11.40 -8.25 -30.42
C LEU A 7 10.30 -7.65 -31.31
N PHE A 8 10.69 -7.04 -32.42
CA PHE A 8 9.81 -6.38 -33.37
C PHE A 8 9.36 -7.28 -34.52
N SER A 9 9.62 -8.59 -34.45
CA SER A 9 9.08 -9.52 -35.43
C SER A 9 7.55 -9.60 -35.30
N PRO A 10 6.79 -9.73 -36.41
CA PRO A 10 5.33 -9.81 -36.34
C PRO A 10 4.82 -10.93 -35.40
N ALA A 11 5.53 -12.06 -35.34
CA ALA A 11 5.18 -13.16 -34.45
C ALA A 11 5.36 -12.77 -32.97
N THR A 12 6.46 -12.09 -32.63
CA THR A 12 6.74 -11.61 -31.27
C THR A 12 5.80 -10.48 -30.86
N LEU A 13 5.40 -9.60 -31.77
CA LEU A 13 4.44 -8.54 -31.48
C LEU A 13 3.03 -9.09 -31.18
N VAL A 14 2.66 -10.23 -31.79
CA VAL A 14 1.39 -10.93 -31.52
C VAL A 14 1.42 -11.68 -30.20
N ASP A 15 2.51 -12.39 -29.91
CA ASP A 15 2.73 -13.06 -28.63
C ASP A 15 4.20 -12.90 -28.17
N PRO A 16 4.48 -11.91 -27.30
CA PRO A 16 5.85 -11.63 -26.88
C PRO A 16 6.29 -12.53 -25.72
N PHE A 17 5.40 -13.38 -25.17
CA PHE A 17 5.66 -14.03 -23.89
C PHE A 17 6.75 -15.08 -23.96
N ASP A 18 6.87 -15.80 -25.07
CA ASP A 18 7.95 -16.77 -25.25
C ASP A 18 9.30 -16.08 -25.45
N PHE A 19 9.32 -14.97 -26.20
CA PHE A 19 10.51 -14.14 -26.35
C PHE A 19 10.99 -13.58 -24.98
N TYR A 20 10.09 -13.03 -24.16
CA TYR A 20 10.44 -12.54 -22.82
C TYR A 20 10.98 -13.65 -21.92
N ARG A 21 10.39 -14.85 -22.01
CA ARG A 21 10.83 -16.01 -21.22
C ARG A 21 12.24 -16.45 -21.58
N GLU A 22 12.57 -16.44 -22.88
CA GLU A 22 13.91 -16.74 -23.37
C GLU A 22 14.92 -15.68 -22.95
N ALA A 23 14.58 -14.39 -23.09
CA ALA A 23 15.43 -13.27 -22.66
C ALA A 23 15.73 -13.34 -21.15
N HIS A 24 14.73 -13.63 -20.32
CA HIS A 24 14.92 -13.80 -18.87
C HIS A 24 15.72 -15.06 -18.52
N ALA A 25 15.49 -16.17 -19.22
CA ALA A 25 16.26 -17.40 -19.02
C ALA A 25 17.74 -17.22 -19.39
N ALA A 26 18.03 -16.38 -20.39
CA ALA A 26 19.38 -15.98 -20.78
C ALA A 26 20.03 -14.96 -19.82
N GLY A 27 19.28 -14.40 -18.86
CA GLY A 27 19.76 -13.37 -17.95
C GLY A 27 19.89 -11.99 -18.58
N THR A 28 19.25 -11.74 -19.73
CA THR A 28 19.26 -10.45 -20.40
C THR A 28 18.45 -9.44 -19.59
N THR A 29 19.13 -8.38 -19.12
CA THR A 29 18.51 -7.28 -18.37
C THR A 29 18.32 -6.02 -19.20
N ILE A 30 19.28 -5.73 -20.10
CA ILE A 30 19.23 -4.64 -21.08
C ILE A 30 19.78 -5.17 -22.41
N GLU A 31 19.03 -4.98 -23.49
CA GLU A 31 19.45 -5.25 -24.87
C GLU A 31 19.49 -3.94 -25.65
N HIS A 32 20.53 -3.74 -26.46
CA HIS A 32 20.58 -2.62 -27.39
C HIS A 32 20.07 -3.12 -28.75
N ILE A 33 19.11 -2.40 -29.33
CA ILE A 33 18.51 -2.64 -30.64
C ILE A 33 19.12 -1.61 -31.61
N PRO A 34 20.16 -1.98 -32.39
CA PRO A 34 20.90 -1.04 -33.22
C PRO A 34 20.04 -0.36 -34.28
N GLU A 35 19.04 -1.06 -34.82
CA GLU A 35 18.16 -0.56 -35.88
C GLU A 35 17.32 0.64 -35.42
N MET A 36 17.03 0.73 -34.12
CA MET A 36 16.26 1.80 -33.51
C MET A 36 17.11 2.77 -32.69
N ASN A 37 18.40 2.49 -32.53
CA ASN A 37 19.28 3.17 -31.56
C ASN A 37 18.61 3.24 -30.17
N ALA A 38 18.08 2.10 -29.71
CA ALA A 38 17.26 2.02 -28.50
C ALA A 38 17.74 0.90 -27.58
N HIS A 39 17.61 1.11 -26.28
CA HIS A 39 17.84 0.10 -25.25
C HIS A 39 16.51 -0.42 -24.72
N VAL A 40 16.31 -1.73 -24.80
CA VAL A 40 15.14 -2.41 -24.23
C VAL A 40 15.52 -2.98 -22.86
N VAL A 41 14.73 -2.62 -21.84
CA VAL A 41 14.99 -3.01 -20.44
C VAL A 41 14.01 -4.09 -20.01
N TYR A 42 14.51 -5.26 -19.63
CA TYR A 42 13.69 -6.45 -19.31
C TYR A 42 13.54 -6.72 -17.80
N SER A 43 14.25 -5.97 -16.94
CA SER A 43 14.24 -6.14 -15.48
C SER A 43 13.34 -5.13 -14.79
N TYR A 44 12.59 -5.60 -13.78
CA TYR A 44 11.63 -4.76 -13.07
C TYR A 44 12.35 -3.66 -12.29
N ASP A 45 13.43 -4.03 -11.59
CA ASP A 45 14.18 -3.09 -10.78
C ASP A 45 14.80 -1.99 -11.65
N LEU A 46 15.28 -2.33 -12.86
CA LEU A 46 15.81 -1.35 -13.82
C LEU A 46 14.72 -0.48 -14.45
N CYS A 47 13.55 -1.04 -14.77
CA CYS A 47 12.39 -0.24 -15.21
C CYS A 47 11.93 0.72 -14.11
N SER A 48 11.93 0.28 -12.84
CA SER A 48 11.62 1.13 -11.69
C SER A 48 12.68 2.21 -11.45
N GLU A 49 13.96 1.90 -11.66
CA GLU A 49 15.04 2.87 -11.54
C GLU A 49 14.92 3.95 -12.63
N ALA A 50 14.77 3.55 -13.89
CA ALA A 50 14.64 4.47 -15.01
C ALA A 50 13.43 5.39 -14.85
N THR A 51 12.28 4.84 -14.46
CA THR A 51 11.06 5.65 -14.24
C THR A 51 11.15 6.57 -13.01
N GLY A 52 12.04 6.29 -12.05
CA GLY A 52 12.31 7.13 -10.89
C GLY A 52 13.28 8.30 -11.15
N ARG A 53 13.85 8.40 -12.35
CA ARG A 53 14.88 9.39 -12.72
C ARG A 53 14.47 10.20 -13.97
N PRO A 54 13.36 10.95 -13.94
CA PRO A 54 12.82 11.65 -15.11
C PRO A 54 13.77 12.70 -15.71
N GLN A 55 14.71 13.22 -14.91
CA GLN A 55 15.75 14.13 -15.39
C GLN A 55 16.76 13.47 -16.34
N ASP A 56 16.95 12.14 -16.21
CA ASP A 56 17.86 11.33 -17.01
C ASP A 56 17.12 10.53 -18.09
N PHE A 57 15.88 10.11 -17.78
CA PHE A 57 14.98 9.34 -18.64
C PHE A 57 13.66 10.09 -18.81
N SER A 58 13.64 11.01 -19.77
CA SER A 58 12.55 11.93 -20.04
C SER A 58 11.31 11.25 -20.62
N ASN A 59 10.13 11.74 -20.27
CA ASN A 59 8.85 11.37 -20.89
C ASN A 59 8.59 12.11 -22.22
N ASP A 60 9.44 13.06 -22.63
CA ASP A 60 9.27 13.82 -23.87
C ASP A 60 9.69 13.01 -25.11
N PHE A 61 9.12 11.83 -25.27
CA PHE A 61 9.27 11.01 -26.46
C PHE A 61 8.45 11.55 -27.65
N GLY A 62 7.86 12.75 -27.55
CA GLY A 62 7.18 13.43 -28.64
C GLY A 62 8.12 13.69 -29.83
N ALA A 63 9.40 13.95 -29.56
CA ALA A 63 10.44 14.09 -30.59
C ALA A 63 10.72 12.79 -31.37
N MET A 64 10.24 11.64 -30.88
CA MET A 64 10.34 10.34 -31.55
C MET A 64 9.25 10.15 -32.61
N MET A 65 8.31 11.09 -32.75
CA MET A 65 7.13 10.97 -33.61
C MET A 65 7.45 11.37 -35.07
N GLY A 66 7.98 10.42 -35.84
CA GLY A 66 8.07 10.49 -37.30
C GLY A 66 9.40 11.06 -37.84
N ALA A 67 9.81 10.57 -39.01
CA ALA A 67 10.86 11.20 -39.79
C ALA A 67 10.35 12.53 -40.37
N ALA A 68 11.21 13.54 -40.48
CA ALA A 68 10.87 14.82 -41.12
C ALA A 68 10.46 14.58 -42.59
N ASP A 69 9.16 14.64 -42.88
CA ASP A 69 8.60 14.61 -44.22
C ASP A 69 7.93 15.98 -44.48
N PRO A 70 8.46 16.78 -45.42
CA PRO A 70 7.96 18.14 -45.67
C PRO A 70 6.47 18.21 -46.03
N GLU A 71 5.91 17.16 -46.63
CA GLU A 71 4.49 17.12 -46.99
C GLU A 71 3.62 16.86 -45.76
N ILE A 72 4.05 15.96 -44.87
CA ILE A 72 3.40 15.73 -43.58
C ILE A 72 3.49 16.99 -42.73
N ASP A 73 4.65 17.62 -42.65
CA ASP A 73 4.87 18.86 -41.90
C ASP A 73 3.98 19.98 -42.43
N ALA A 74 3.82 20.10 -43.76
CA ALA A 74 2.93 21.07 -44.38
C ALA A 74 1.45 20.82 -44.05
N ILE A 75 1.01 19.56 -43.96
CA ILE A 75 -0.35 19.21 -43.53
C ILE A 75 -0.54 19.61 -42.07
N LEU A 76 0.37 19.20 -41.17
CA LEU A 76 0.29 19.48 -39.74
C LEU A 76 0.33 20.99 -39.44
N ALA A 77 1.09 21.76 -40.22
CA ALA A 77 1.15 23.22 -40.11
C ALA A 77 -0.19 23.92 -40.45
N THR A 78 -1.15 23.23 -41.07
CA THR A 78 -2.51 23.77 -41.29
C THR A 78 -3.43 23.63 -40.06
N GLY A 79 -2.95 22.94 -39.02
CA GLY A 79 -3.61 22.76 -37.74
C GLY A 79 -3.11 23.72 -36.66
N TRP A 80 -3.11 23.26 -35.42
CA TRP A 80 -2.59 23.98 -34.25
C TRP A 80 -1.33 23.30 -33.71
N ASP A 81 -0.54 24.04 -32.93
CA ASP A 81 0.57 23.47 -32.18
C ASP A 81 0.12 22.28 -31.33
N ASN A 82 1.01 21.30 -31.15
CA ASN A 82 0.73 20.10 -30.34
C ASN A 82 1.75 20.01 -29.19
N PRO A 83 1.57 20.81 -28.12
CA PRO A 83 2.53 20.84 -27.03
C PRO A 83 2.56 19.50 -26.27
N PRO A 84 3.73 19.12 -25.70
CA PRO A 84 3.81 17.99 -24.79
C PRO A 84 2.99 18.27 -23.53
N THR A 85 2.18 17.29 -23.09
CA THR A 85 1.26 17.49 -21.96
C THR A 85 1.39 16.45 -20.85
N LEU A 86 0.50 15.46 -20.75
CA LEU A 86 0.52 14.50 -19.65
C LEU A 86 1.56 13.41 -19.92
N LEU A 87 1.21 12.45 -20.77
CA LEU A 87 2.04 11.28 -21.06
C LEU A 87 3.40 11.63 -21.66
N THR A 88 3.47 12.76 -22.37
CA THR A 88 4.60 13.17 -23.19
C THR A 88 5.37 14.36 -22.61
N ALA A 89 5.25 14.68 -21.33
CA ALA A 89 6.02 15.75 -20.71
C ALA A 89 6.59 15.36 -19.35
N ASP A 90 7.66 16.05 -18.95
CA ASP A 90 8.22 15.99 -17.61
C ASP A 90 7.83 17.20 -16.76
N ALA A 91 8.18 17.16 -15.48
CA ALA A 91 8.06 18.33 -14.61
C ALA A 91 8.94 19.49 -15.15
N PRO A 92 8.47 20.75 -15.07
CA PRO A 92 7.25 21.21 -14.39
C PRO A 92 5.98 21.16 -15.27
N VAL A 93 6.10 20.97 -16.59
CA VAL A 93 4.96 21.01 -17.54
C VAL A 93 3.92 19.94 -17.22
N HIS A 94 4.35 18.69 -17.06
CA HIS A 94 3.47 17.59 -16.65
C HIS A 94 2.80 17.88 -15.30
N THR A 95 3.54 18.41 -14.33
CA THR A 95 3.00 18.74 -13.00
C THR A 95 1.88 19.78 -13.09
N ARG A 96 2.06 20.85 -13.87
CA ARG A 96 1.02 21.86 -14.11
C ARG A 96 -0.20 21.24 -14.79
N ASN A 97 0.00 20.54 -15.91
CA ASN A 97 -1.09 19.94 -16.68
C ASN A 97 -1.89 18.95 -15.82
N ARG A 98 -1.21 18.09 -15.06
CA ARG A 98 -1.83 17.11 -14.16
C ARG A 98 -2.64 17.78 -13.04
N LYS A 99 -2.16 18.88 -12.45
CA LYS A 99 -2.94 19.64 -11.45
C LYS A 99 -4.26 20.14 -12.03
N LEU A 100 -4.25 20.72 -13.22
CA LEU A 100 -5.43 21.27 -13.88
C LEU A 100 -6.40 20.16 -14.31
N VAL A 101 -5.87 19.10 -14.90
CA VAL A 101 -6.64 17.93 -15.34
C VAL A 101 -7.31 17.18 -14.19
N ASN A 102 -6.65 17.03 -13.04
CA ASN A 102 -7.21 16.30 -11.90
C ASN A 102 -8.52 16.90 -11.38
N LEU A 103 -8.81 18.19 -11.63
CA LEU A 103 -10.09 18.81 -11.30
C LEU A 103 -11.26 18.15 -12.05
N ALA A 104 -11.01 17.69 -13.27
CA ALA A 104 -11.98 17.05 -14.14
C ALA A 104 -12.27 15.58 -13.78
N PHE A 105 -11.44 14.94 -12.95
CA PHE A 105 -11.56 13.52 -12.54
C PHE A 105 -11.91 13.35 -11.05
N SER A 106 -12.74 14.24 -10.50
CA SER A 106 -13.19 14.12 -9.10
C SER A 106 -13.97 12.82 -8.85
N ALA A 107 -13.91 12.28 -7.62
CA ALA A 107 -14.63 11.05 -7.27
C ALA A 107 -16.15 11.10 -7.55
N PRO A 108 -16.87 12.23 -7.34
CA PRO A 108 -18.26 12.37 -7.78
C PRO A 108 -18.44 12.22 -9.29
N ARG A 109 -17.53 12.78 -10.11
CA ARG A 109 -17.54 12.67 -11.57
C ARG A 109 -17.38 11.20 -11.99
N VAL A 110 -16.39 10.52 -11.42
CA VAL A 110 -16.13 9.09 -11.69
C VAL A 110 -17.32 8.21 -11.29
N ASN A 111 -17.94 8.47 -10.13
CA ASN A 111 -19.12 7.73 -9.68
C ASN A 111 -20.35 7.97 -10.55
N ALA A 112 -20.51 9.17 -11.12
CA ALA A 112 -21.61 9.46 -12.03
C ALA A 112 -21.53 8.63 -13.33
N ILE A 113 -20.31 8.36 -13.80
CA ILE A 113 -20.04 7.59 -15.04
C ILE A 113 -20.32 6.09 -14.85
N GLU A 114 -20.21 5.56 -13.62
CA GLU A 114 -20.40 4.14 -13.31
C GLU A 114 -21.77 3.61 -13.76
N GLN A 115 -22.82 4.42 -13.57
CA GLN A 115 -24.17 4.04 -13.95
C GLN A 115 -24.32 3.94 -15.47
N ASP A 116 -23.73 4.87 -16.22
CA ASP A 116 -23.78 4.86 -17.69
C ASP A 116 -22.97 3.70 -18.26
N MET A 117 -21.78 3.44 -17.70
CA MET A 117 -20.98 2.25 -18.01
C MET A 117 -21.75 0.96 -17.80
N ARG A 118 -22.50 0.87 -16.69
CA ARG A 118 -23.33 -0.29 -16.37
C ARG A 118 -24.45 -0.48 -17.39
N VAL A 119 -25.15 0.60 -17.74
CA VAL A 119 -26.22 0.56 -18.76
C VAL A 119 -25.65 0.09 -20.10
N LYS A 120 -24.55 0.69 -20.56
CA LYS A 120 -23.95 0.31 -21.85
C LYS A 120 -23.43 -1.13 -21.87
N SER A 121 -22.84 -1.57 -20.76
CA SER A 121 -22.38 -2.97 -20.62
C SER A 121 -23.54 -3.96 -20.75
N ILE A 122 -24.69 -3.67 -20.11
CA ILE A 122 -25.88 -4.52 -20.20
C ILE A 122 -26.40 -4.56 -21.64
N GLU A 123 -26.53 -3.40 -22.30
CA GLU A 123 -26.98 -3.30 -23.70
C GLU A 123 -26.14 -4.17 -24.64
N LEU A 124 -24.81 -4.05 -24.56
CA LEU A 124 -23.89 -4.83 -25.39
C LEU A 124 -23.97 -6.34 -25.08
N ILE A 125 -24.10 -6.72 -23.80
CA ILE A 125 -24.25 -8.12 -23.40
C ILE A 125 -25.58 -8.69 -23.89
N GLU A 126 -26.69 -7.99 -23.74
CA GLU A 126 -28.02 -8.44 -24.19
C GLU A 126 -28.06 -8.63 -25.71
N ALA A 127 -27.42 -7.74 -26.47
CA ALA A 127 -27.33 -7.84 -27.93
C ALA A 127 -26.61 -9.12 -28.40
N MET A 128 -25.65 -9.63 -27.63
CA MET A 128 -24.91 -10.85 -27.98
C MET A 128 -25.42 -12.12 -27.28
N ALA A 129 -26.11 -12.02 -26.14
CA ALA A 129 -26.49 -13.17 -25.31
C ALA A 129 -27.40 -14.19 -26.03
N GLY A 130 -28.25 -13.73 -26.95
CA GLY A 130 -29.19 -14.59 -27.68
C GLY A 130 -28.55 -15.48 -28.76
N ALA A 131 -27.35 -15.15 -29.23
CA ALA A 131 -26.68 -15.86 -30.33
C ALA A 131 -25.96 -17.15 -29.88
N GLY A 132 -25.70 -17.31 -28.58
CA GLY A 132 -24.98 -18.47 -28.02
C GLY A 132 -23.46 -18.45 -28.26
N GLU A 133 -22.97 -17.65 -29.21
CA GLU A 133 -21.57 -17.38 -29.51
C GLU A 133 -21.38 -15.90 -29.86
N CYS A 134 -20.16 -15.36 -29.70
CA CYS A 134 -19.83 -14.00 -30.11
C CYS A 134 -18.33 -13.86 -30.40
N GLU A 135 -17.99 -12.90 -31.27
CA GLU A 135 -16.62 -12.37 -31.36
C GLU A 135 -16.51 -11.24 -30.33
N PHE A 136 -15.95 -11.55 -29.16
CA PHE A 136 -16.00 -10.69 -27.98
C PHE A 136 -15.32 -9.33 -28.20
N VAL A 137 -14.27 -9.26 -29.02
CA VAL A 137 -13.54 -8.01 -29.24
C VAL A 137 -14.43 -7.01 -29.98
N LYS A 138 -15.01 -7.41 -31.11
CA LYS A 138 -15.95 -6.59 -31.89
C LYS A 138 -17.27 -6.35 -31.19
N ALA A 139 -17.79 -7.34 -30.45
CA ALA A 139 -19.10 -7.25 -29.82
C ALA A 139 -19.11 -6.46 -28.50
N PHE A 140 -18.00 -6.46 -27.74
CA PHE A 140 -17.98 -5.90 -26.39
C PHE A 140 -16.69 -5.11 -26.07
N ALA A 141 -15.51 -5.69 -26.29
CA ALA A 141 -14.27 -5.08 -25.81
C ALA A 141 -13.93 -3.75 -26.50
N VAL A 142 -14.28 -3.58 -27.78
CA VAL A 142 -14.12 -2.32 -28.52
C VAL A 142 -15.31 -1.36 -28.32
N PRO A 143 -16.59 -1.79 -28.44
CA PRO A 143 -17.70 -0.84 -28.38
C PRO A 143 -17.89 -0.18 -27.01
N LEU A 144 -17.57 -0.88 -25.92
CA LEU A 144 -17.77 -0.33 -24.57
C LEU A 144 -16.84 0.86 -24.29
N PRO A 145 -15.50 0.76 -24.41
CA PRO A 145 -14.61 1.90 -24.16
C PRO A 145 -14.87 3.07 -25.12
N VAL A 146 -15.12 2.78 -26.41
CA VAL A 146 -15.40 3.81 -27.43
C VAL A 146 -16.66 4.61 -27.07
N ALA A 147 -17.74 3.92 -26.67
CA ALA A 147 -18.96 4.59 -26.25
C ALA A 147 -18.74 5.48 -25.01
N MET A 148 -17.95 4.99 -24.04
CA MET A 148 -17.67 5.74 -22.82
C MET A 148 -16.85 7.00 -23.10
N ILE A 149 -15.78 6.90 -23.88
CA ILE A 149 -14.94 8.06 -24.15
C ILE A 149 -15.65 9.09 -25.05
N ALA A 150 -16.44 8.64 -26.02
CA ALA A 150 -17.21 9.53 -26.89
C ALA A 150 -18.20 10.38 -26.07
N GLN A 151 -18.89 9.73 -25.11
CA GLN A 151 -19.78 10.41 -24.19
C GLN A 151 -19.03 11.40 -23.29
N GLN A 152 -17.88 11.01 -22.74
CA GLN A 152 -17.13 11.86 -21.81
C GLN A 152 -16.44 13.06 -22.46
N ILE A 153 -16.00 12.93 -23.71
CA ILE A 153 -15.33 14.01 -24.47
C ILE A 153 -16.34 14.97 -25.12
N GLY A 154 -17.64 14.67 -25.08
CA GLY A 154 -18.67 15.49 -25.73
C GLY A 154 -18.62 15.40 -27.26
N LEU A 155 -18.17 14.25 -27.79
CA LEU A 155 -18.14 13.99 -29.23
C LEU A 155 -19.57 13.63 -29.67
N ASP A 156 -20.24 14.56 -30.34
CA ASP A 156 -21.56 14.30 -30.97
C ASP A 156 -21.44 13.41 -32.23
N ASN A 157 -20.25 12.91 -32.52
CA ASN A 157 -19.93 12.24 -33.78
C ASN A 157 -20.32 10.77 -33.77
N ASP A 158 -20.44 10.23 -34.98
CA ASP A 158 -20.48 8.78 -35.23
C ASP A 158 -19.31 8.10 -34.50
N PRO A 159 -19.56 7.07 -33.65
CA PRO A 159 -18.52 6.26 -33.00
C PRO A 159 -17.42 5.78 -33.96
N THR A 160 -17.73 5.63 -35.25
CA THR A 160 -16.78 5.28 -36.31
C THR A 160 -15.70 6.35 -36.49
N GLN A 161 -16.07 7.63 -36.50
CA GLN A 161 -15.12 8.74 -36.66
C GLN A 161 -14.21 8.89 -35.44
N VAL A 162 -14.74 8.68 -34.24
CA VAL A 162 -13.95 8.67 -33.00
C VAL A 162 -12.89 7.56 -33.04
N LYS A 163 -13.26 6.39 -33.57
CA LYS A 163 -12.33 5.29 -33.77
C LYS A 163 -11.25 5.63 -34.79
N GLU A 164 -11.59 6.24 -35.92
CA GLU A 164 -10.62 6.67 -36.94
C GLU A 164 -9.60 7.66 -36.40
N TRP A 165 -10.03 8.67 -35.61
CA TRP A 165 -9.12 9.61 -34.97
C TRP A 165 -8.25 8.95 -33.90
N SER A 166 -8.82 8.03 -33.12
CA SER A 166 -8.07 7.26 -32.13
C SER A 166 -6.99 6.40 -32.80
N ASP A 167 -7.33 5.70 -33.88
CA ASP A 167 -6.38 4.87 -34.65
C ASP A 167 -5.29 5.71 -35.30
N ALA A 168 -5.65 6.85 -35.88
CA ALA A 168 -4.68 7.76 -36.45
C ALA A 168 -3.71 8.32 -35.40
N ALA A 169 -4.18 8.56 -34.17
CA ALA A 169 -3.31 8.98 -33.07
C ALA A 169 -2.33 7.87 -32.67
N VAL A 170 -2.80 6.63 -32.54
CA VAL A 170 -1.97 5.44 -32.21
C VAL A 170 -0.95 5.13 -33.30
N ASP A 171 -1.38 5.13 -34.56
CA ASP A 171 -0.53 4.84 -35.72
C ASP A 171 0.65 5.82 -35.83
N ARG A 172 0.44 7.08 -35.43
CA ARG A 172 1.52 8.07 -35.36
C ARG A 172 2.55 7.76 -34.27
N PHE A 173 2.18 7.05 -33.20
CA PHE A 173 3.13 6.52 -32.21
C PHE A 173 3.86 5.28 -32.71
N SER A 174 3.24 4.51 -33.60
CA SER A 174 3.65 3.14 -33.92
C SER A 174 4.94 3.03 -34.76
N GLN A 175 5.38 4.07 -35.49
CA GLN A 175 6.53 4.05 -36.45
C GLN A 175 6.56 2.91 -37.50
N MET A 176 5.68 1.91 -37.41
CA MET A 176 5.63 0.74 -38.28
C MET A 176 4.67 0.91 -39.47
N ILE A 177 4.16 2.13 -39.69
CA ILE A 177 3.22 2.44 -40.78
C ILE A 177 3.93 3.04 -42.00
N GLY A 178 3.44 2.70 -43.20
CA GLY A 178 3.97 3.24 -44.45
C GLY A 178 3.63 4.72 -44.66
N ARG A 179 4.39 5.40 -45.55
CA ARG A 179 4.25 6.85 -45.84
C ARG A 179 2.83 7.28 -46.19
N GLU A 180 2.10 6.48 -46.95
CA GLU A 180 0.71 6.80 -47.34
C GLU A 180 -0.22 6.89 -46.12
N ARG A 181 -0.10 5.93 -45.20
CA ARG A 181 -0.84 5.95 -43.93
C ARG A 181 -0.39 7.11 -43.04
N GLN A 182 0.90 7.45 -43.03
CA GLN A 182 1.39 8.62 -42.29
C GLN A 182 0.76 9.94 -42.77
N LEU A 183 0.62 10.12 -44.10
CA LEU A 183 -0.07 11.27 -44.69
C LEU A 183 -1.56 11.30 -44.33
N GLU A 184 -2.22 10.15 -44.35
CA GLU A 184 -3.62 10.02 -43.94
C GLU A 184 -3.80 10.39 -42.45
N CYS A 185 -2.95 9.85 -41.56
CA CYS A 185 -2.99 10.16 -40.14
C CYS A 185 -2.75 11.64 -39.86
N ALA A 186 -1.89 12.31 -40.64
CA ALA A 186 -1.67 13.76 -40.52
C ALA A 186 -2.94 14.55 -40.84
N ARG A 187 -3.68 14.18 -41.90
CA ARG A 187 -4.95 14.81 -42.27
C ARG A 187 -6.02 14.57 -41.20
N LEU A 188 -6.17 13.33 -40.75
CA LEU A 188 -7.11 12.95 -39.68
C LEU A 188 -6.83 13.71 -38.37
N PHE A 189 -5.54 13.91 -38.05
CA PHE A 189 -5.15 14.69 -36.87
C PHE A 189 -5.54 16.16 -36.97
N VAL A 190 -5.35 16.80 -38.13
CA VAL A 190 -5.79 18.18 -38.36
C VAL A 190 -7.31 18.29 -38.32
N ASP A 191 -8.02 17.33 -38.90
CA ASP A 191 -9.49 17.30 -38.85
C ASP A 191 -10.01 17.15 -37.42
N TYR A 192 -9.37 16.31 -36.60
CA TYR A 192 -9.61 16.24 -35.17
C TYR A 192 -9.39 17.59 -34.47
N GLN A 193 -8.26 18.27 -34.74
CA GLN A 193 -7.99 19.58 -34.13
C GLN A 193 -9.05 20.63 -34.49
N ARG A 194 -9.47 20.68 -35.76
CA ARG A 194 -10.55 21.60 -36.21
C ARG A 194 -11.86 21.32 -35.49
N TYR A 195 -12.22 20.05 -35.34
CA TYR A 195 -13.41 19.65 -34.59
C TYR A 195 -13.31 20.08 -33.12
N MET A 196 -12.20 19.76 -32.46
CA MET A 196 -11.98 20.13 -31.07
C MET A 196 -11.96 21.64 -30.86
N LYS A 197 -11.43 22.41 -31.81
CA LYS A 197 -11.46 23.87 -31.73
C LYS A 197 -12.89 24.39 -31.67
N ALA A 198 -13.74 23.93 -32.58
CA ALA A 198 -15.15 24.32 -32.60
C ALA A 198 -15.86 23.96 -31.28
N LYS A 199 -15.56 22.80 -30.70
CA LYS A 199 -16.10 22.38 -29.40
C LYS A 199 -15.57 23.20 -28.23
N ILE A 200 -14.28 23.52 -28.19
CA ILE A 200 -13.69 24.39 -27.17
C ILE A 200 -14.36 25.77 -27.21
N ASP A 201 -14.56 26.33 -28.41
CA ASP A 201 -15.22 27.63 -28.57
C ASP A 201 -16.69 27.59 -28.14
N ASP A 202 -17.41 26.54 -28.50
CA ASP A 202 -18.79 26.31 -28.04
C ASP A 202 -18.87 26.26 -26.51
N ARG A 203 -17.99 25.50 -25.85
CA ARG A 203 -18.00 25.39 -24.38
C ARG A 203 -17.59 26.67 -23.66
N ARG A 204 -16.74 27.50 -24.27
CA ARG A 204 -16.46 28.84 -23.75
C ARG A 204 -17.66 29.79 -23.91
N ALA A 205 -18.42 29.65 -24.99
CA ALA A 205 -19.56 30.52 -25.26
C ALA A 205 -20.82 30.11 -24.49
N ASN A 206 -21.09 28.81 -24.40
CA ASN A 206 -22.36 28.25 -23.98
C ASN A 206 -22.28 27.38 -22.72
N GLY A 207 -21.07 27.03 -22.25
CA GLY A 207 -20.87 26.04 -21.18
C GLY A 207 -21.25 24.62 -21.62
N GLY A 208 -21.24 23.67 -20.69
CA GLY A 208 -21.72 22.30 -20.91
C GLY A 208 -21.51 21.40 -19.71
N ASP A 209 -21.84 20.12 -19.82
CA ASP A 209 -21.71 19.14 -18.72
C ASP A 209 -20.91 17.91 -19.16
N ASP A 210 -19.64 18.10 -19.52
CA ASP A 210 -18.70 17.02 -19.85
C ASP A 210 -17.26 17.39 -19.52
N LEU A 211 -16.35 16.45 -19.81
CA LEU A 211 -14.92 16.58 -19.50
C LEU A 211 -14.27 17.76 -20.24
N LEU A 212 -14.75 18.11 -21.43
CA LEU A 212 -14.20 19.22 -22.19
C LEU A 212 -14.53 20.56 -21.53
N THR A 213 -15.76 20.72 -21.03
CA THR A 213 -16.11 21.91 -20.23
C THR A 213 -15.20 22.00 -19.00
N ASP A 214 -15.01 20.89 -18.28
CA ASP A 214 -14.18 20.86 -17.07
C ASP A 214 -12.73 21.33 -17.36
N LEU A 215 -12.14 20.92 -18.50
CA LEU A 215 -10.79 21.37 -18.88
C LEU A 215 -10.76 22.84 -19.34
N VAL A 216 -11.77 23.30 -20.07
CA VAL A 216 -11.88 24.69 -20.51
C VAL A 216 -12.00 25.64 -19.32
N GLU A 217 -12.74 25.23 -18.29
CA GLU A 217 -13.00 26.00 -17.07
C GLU A 217 -11.96 25.78 -15.97
N ALA A 218 -11.07 24.78 -16.11
CA ALA A 218 -10.07 24.43 -15.10
C ALA A 218 -9.19 25.63 -14.73
N ARG A 219 -9.22 26.04 -13.46
CA ARG A 219 -8.35 27.08 -12.89
C ARG A 219 -7.77 26.60 -11.57
N VAL A 220 -6.48 26.83 -11.37
CA VAL A 220 -5.75 26.59 -10.12
C VAL A 220 -4.99 27.86 -9.77
N GLU A 221 -5.05 28.30 -8.53
CA GLU A 221 -4.34 29.50 -8.08
C GLU A 221 -2.84 29.36 -8.33
N GLY A 222 -2.23 30.41 -8.91
CA GLY A 222 -0.81 30.44 -9.25
C GLY A 222 -0.43 29.72 -10.54
N GLU A 223 -1.36 29.05 -11.23
CA GLU A 223 -1.12 28.36 -12.50
C GLU A 223 -1.82 29.09 -13.66
N THR A 224 -1.21 29.06 -14.84
CA THR A 224 -1.88 29.57 -16.05
C THR A 224 -2.95 28.58 -16.53
N PRO A 225 -4.14 29.06 -16.94
CA PRO A 225 -5.17 28.21 -17.54
C PRO A 225 -4.63 27.42 -18.75
N LEU A 226 -5.29 26.29 -19.07
CA LEU A 226 -4.95 25.52 -20.25
C LEU A 226 -5.25 26.32 -21.53
N THR A 227 -4.29 26.34 -22.44
CA THR A 227 -4.45 26.90 -23.79
C THR A 227 -5.20 25.93 -24.71
N ASP A 228 -5.75 26.40 -25.84
CA ASP A 228 -6.46 25.52 -26.78
C ASP A 228 -5.58 24.36 -27.27
N PRO A 229 -4.30 24.59 -27.66
CA PRO A 229 -3.37 23.50 -27.98
C PRO A 229 -3.19 22.47 -26.86
N GLU A 230 -3.08 22.92 -25.61
CA GLU A 230 -2.94 22.02 -24.45
C GLU A 230 -4.22 21.20 -24.23
N ILE A 231 -5.40 21.83 -24.33
CA ILE A 231 -6.69 21.15 -24.20
C ILE A 231 -6.82 20.10 -25.31
N MET A 232 -6.52 20.44 -26.58
CA MET A 232 -6.57 19.47 -27.68
C MET A 232 -5.61 18.30 -27.47
N SER A 233 -4.37 18.57 -27.06
CA SER A 233 -3.35 17.55 -26.75
C SER A 233 -3.82 16.61 -25.63
N ILE A 234 -4.38 17.15 -24.54
CA ILE A 234 -4.93 16.36 -23.43
C ILE A 234 -6.14 15.51 -23.87
N MET A 235 -7.07 16.09 -24.63
CA MET A 235 -8.25 15.37 -25.09
C MET A 235 -7.90 14.26 -26.07
N GLN A 236 -6.87 14.43 -26.89
CA GLN A 236 -6.35 13.37 -27.75
C GLN A 236 -5.80 12.21 -26.90
N GLN A 237 -5.04 12.52 -25.85
CA GLN A 237 -4.49 11.50 -24.95
C GLN A 237 -5.59 10.72 -24.22
N PHE A 238 -6.69 11.36 -23.81
CA PHE A 238 -7.84 10.64 -23.23
C PHE A 238 -8.55 9.74 -24.23
N MET A 239 -8.68 10.19 -25.49
CA MET A 239 -9.24 9.38 -26.56
C MET A 239 -8.46 8.09 -26.74
N VAL A 240 -7.12 8.15 -26.72
CA VAL A 240 -6.26 6.96 -26.89
C VAL A 240 -6.22 6.10 -25.62
N ALA A 241 -5.98 6.72 -24.46
CA ALA A 241 -5.73 6.02 -23.20
C ALA A 241 -6.90 5.12 -22.79
N GLY A 242 -8.14 5.60 -22.95
CA GLY A 242 -9.33 4.87 -22.52
C GLY A 242 -9.80 3.79 -23.50
N ASN A 243 -9.48 3.92 -24.79
CA ASN A 243 -10.02 3.05 -25.83
C ASN A 243 -9.24 1.75 -25.99
N GLU A 244 -7.96 1.86 -26.33
CA GLU A 244 -7.18 0.69 -26.74
C GLU A 244 -6.71 -0.13 -25.55
N THR A 245 -6.19 0.52 -24.50
CA THR A 245 -5.69 -0.19 -23.31
C THR A 245 -6.81 -0.93 -22.57
N THR A 246 -8.00 -0.32 -22.47
CA THR A 246 -9.18 -0.97 -21.88
C THR A 246 -9.68 -2.11 -22.75
N THR A 247 -9.70 -1.94 -24.08
CA THR A 247 -10.03 -3.03 -25.02
C THR A 247 -9.09 -4.23 -24.79
N SER A 248 -7.78 -3.98 -24.75
CA SER A 248 -6.76 -5.01 -24.52
C SER A 248 -6.92 -5.68 -23.16
N THR A 249 -7.21 -4.90 -22.10
CA THR A 249 -7.45 -5.46 -20.75
C THR A 249 -8.68 -6.36 -20.73
N LEU A 250 -9.79 -5.96 -21.35
CA LEU A 250 -11.03 -6.74 -21.40
C LEU A 250 -10.84 -8.03 -22.20
N ALA A 251 -10.27 -7.92 -23.39
CA ALA A 251 -9.99 -9.06 -24.26
C ALA A 251 -9.03 -10.05 -23.59
N GLY A 252 -7.93 -9.51 -23.03
CA GLY A 252 -6.91 -10.28 -22.34
C GLY A 252 -7.41 -10.96 -21.08
N GLY A 253 -8.14 -10.23 -20.24
CA GLY A 253 -8.78 -10.77 -19.03
C GLY A 253 -9.74 -11.92 -19.34
N LEU A 254 -10.59 -11.78 -20.37
CA LEU A 254 -11.47 -12.86 -20.79
C LEU A 254 -10.70 -14.07 -21.34
N LEU A 255 -9.69 -13.82 -22.19
CA LEU A 255 -8.82 -14.87 -22.71
C LEU A 255 -8.15 -15.65 -21.58
N GLN A 256 -7.75 -14.98 -20.50
CA GLN A 256 -7.19 -15.63 -19.32
C GLN A 256 -8.21 -16.44 -18.53
N LEU A 257 -9.45 -15.98 -18.39
CA LEU A 257 -10.48 -16.81 -17.79
C LEU A 257 -10.77 -18.05 -18.65
N ILE A 258 -10.78 -17.93 -19.97
CA ILE A 258 -10.95 -19.07 -20.89
C ILE A 258 -9.80 -20.09 -20.73
N ARG A 259 -8.55 -19.60 -20.65
CA ARG A 259 -7.35 -20.44 -20.47
C ARG A 259 -7.23 -21.05 -19.05
N ASN A 260 -8.00 -20.54 -18.08
CA ASN A 260 -7.96 -21.00 -16.68
C ASN A 260 -9.39 -21.31 -16.16
N PRO A 261 -9.96 -22.47 -16.52
CA PRO A 261 -11.37 -22.80 -16.26
C PRO A 261 -11.76 -22.84 -14.77
N ASP A 262 -10.83 -23.15 -13.87
CA ASP A 262 -11.01 -23.11 -12.43
C ASP A 262 -11.24 -21.67 -11.93
N GLN A 263 -10.50 -20.72 -12.48
CA GLN A 263 -10.68 -19.29 -12.19
C GLN A 263 -11.97 -18.76 -12.80
N MET A 264 -12.32 -19.19 -14.02
CA MET A 264 -13.62 -18.90 -14.63
C MET A 264 -14.78 -19.39 -13.75
N ALA A 265 -14.68 -20.58 -13.15
CA ALA A 265 -15.70 -21.10 -12.25
C ALA A 265 -15.86 -20.23 -11.00
N LEU A 266 -14.75 -19.76 -10.42
CA LEU A 266 -14.75 -18.83 -9.28
C LEU A 266 -15.37 -17.48 -9.64
N ALA A 267 -14.98 -16.90 -10.78
CA ALA A 267 -15.52 -15.64 -11.27
C ALA A 267 -17.05 -15.74 -11.48
N LYS A 268 -17.53 -16.85 -12.08
CA LYS A 268 -18.96 -17.12 -12.24
C LYS A 268 -19.69 -17.24 -10.90
N ALA A 269 -19.08 -17.88 -9.91
CA ALA A 269 -19.66 -18.00 -8.57
C ALA A 269 -19.77 -16.64 -7.85
N ALA A 270 -18.78 -15.76 -8.03
CA ALA A 270 -18.74 -14.42 -7.44
C ALA A 270 -19.64 -13.39 -8.15
N ALA A 271 -19.89 -13.57 -9.44
CA ALA A 271 -20.68 -12.66 -10.27
C ALA A 271 -22.11 -12.43 -9.73
N GLY A 272 -22.75 -11.34 -10.16
CA GLY A 272 -24.10 -10.97 -9.73
C GLY A 272 -24.16 -10.36 -8.32
N GLY A 273 -23.05 -9.79 -7.85
CA GLY A 273 -22.95 -9.17 -6.51
C GLY A 273 -22.78 -10.15 -5.35
N ARG A 274 -22.51 -11.43 -5.63
CA ARG A 274 -22.35 -12.48 -4.61
C ARG A 274 -21.02 -12.38 -3.86
N ASP A 275 -19.95 -12.01 -4.55
CA ASP A 275 -18.66 -11.68 -3.95
C ASP A 275 -17.98 -10.52 -4.71
N PRO A 276 -18.31 -9.27 -4.38
CA PRO A 276 -17.75 -8.09 -5.05
C PRO A 276 -16.23 -7.96 -4.92
N LYS A 277 -15.66 -8.44 -3.80
CA LYS A 277 -14.21 -8.36 -3.54
C LYS A 277 -13.44 -9.25 -4.50
N LEU A 278 -13.95 -10.44 -4.78
CA LEU A 278 -13.32 -11.35 -5.74
C LEU A 278 -13.38 -10.80 -7.18
N ILE A 279 -14.44 -10.07 -7.54
CA ILE A 279 -14.52 -9.37 -8.83
C ILE A 279 -13.53 -8.21 -8.91
N GLN A 280 -13.36 -7.44 -7.83
CA GLN A 280 -12.31 -6.40 -7.77
C GLN A 280 -10.92 -7.00 -7.93
N ASN A 281 -10.62 -8.09 -7.22
CA ASN A 281 -9.34 -8.79 -7.36
C ASN A 281 -9.12 -9.36 -8.77
N LEU A 282 -10.17 -9.82 -9.44
CA LEU A 282 -10.08 -10.26 -10.84
C LEU A 282 -9.62 -9.12 -11.75
N VAL A 283 -10.12 -7.89 -11.56
CA VAL A 283 -9.70 -6.72 -12.35
C VAL A 283 -8.21 -6.42 -12.12
N GLU A 284 -7.78 -6.34 -10.85
CA GLU A 284 -6.37 -6.13 -10.49
C GLU A 284 -5.45 -7.22 -11.06
N GLU A 285 -5.83 -8.48 -10.93
CA GLU A 285 -5.06 -9.61 -11.46
C GLU A 285 -5.03 -9.63 -12.99
N SER A 286 -6.08 -9.12 -13.65
CA SER A 286 -6.11 -9.01 -15.12
C SER A 286 -5.09 -7.97 -15.58
N LEU A 287 -5.08 -6.78 -14.96
CA LEU A 287 -4.10 -5.72 -15.21
C LEU A 287 -2.66 -6.16 -14.91
N ARG A 288 -2.47 -6.95 -13.85
CA ARG A 288 -1.16 -7.49 -13.46
C ARG A 288 -0.68 -8.59 -14.41
N TYR A 289 -1.57 -9.47 -14.84
CA TYR A 289 -1.22 -10.66 -15.61
C TYR A 289 -1.08 -10.34 -17.10
N GLU A 290 -2.03 -9.60 -17.67
CA GLU A 290 -1.94 -9.05 -19.03
C GLU A 290 -1.93 -7.54 -18.94
N THR A 291 -0.73 -6.97 -18.88
CA THR A 291 -0.59 -5.53 -18.95
C THR A 291 -1.09 -5.04 -20.31
N PRO A 292 -1.96 -4.03 -20.35
CA PRO A 292 -2.53 -3.57 -21.61
C PRO A 292 -1.54 -2.80 -22.50
N THR A 293 -0.34 -2.53 -22.00
CA THR A 293 0.72 -1.80 -22.72
C THR A 293 2.01 -2.61 -22.70
N ALA A 294 2.62 -2.85 -23.86
CA ALA A 294 3.84 -3.65 -23.97
C ALA A 294 5.14 -2.93 -23.52
N GLY A 295 5.07 -1.63 -23.20
CA GLY A 295 6.20 -0.83 -22.72
C GLY A 295 5.88 0.67 -22.73
N MET A 296 6.78 1.52 -22.20
CA MET A 296 6.59 2.98 -22.14
C MET A 296 7.85 3.76 -22.49
N TRP A 297 7.98 4.35 -23.67
CA TRP A 297 9.20 5.04 -24.10
C TRP A 297 9.74 6.12 -23.14
N ARG A 298 11.07 6.24 -23.12
CA ARG A 298 11.85 7.27 -22.44
C ARG A 298 12.98 7.76 -23.34
N ILE A 299 13.29 9.05 -23.27
CA ILE A 299 14.48 9.63 -23.93
C ILE A 299 15.60 9.75 -22.90
N VAL A 300 16.80 9.26 -23.22
CA VAL A 300 17.99 9.52 -22.41
C VAL A 300 18.48 10.92 -22.70
N THR A 301 18.39 11.81 -21.72
CA THR A 301 18.70 13.25 -21.86
C THR A 301 20.09 13.63 -21.39
N ASN A 302 20.67 12.86 -20.46
CA ASN A 302 22.00 13.06 -19.91
C ASN A 302 22.87 11.83 -20.14
N ASP A 303 24.19 12.02 -20.19
CA ASP A 303 25.13 10.89 -20.11
C ASP A 303 25.00 10.24 -18.73
N THR A 304 24.50 9.01 -18.70
CA THR A 304 24.07 8.34 -17.48
C THR A 304 24.28 6.83 -17.57
N GLU A 305 24.23 6.14 -16.43
CA GLU A 305 24.19 4.68 -16.37
C GLU A 305 22.82 4.18 -15.91
N LEU A 306 22.42 3.00 -16.41
CA LEU A 306 21.30 2.22 -15.93
C LEU A 306 21.78 0.79 -15.67
N GLY A 307 21.66 0.29 -14.44
CA GLY A 307 22.16 -1.05 -14.08
C GLY A 307 23.66 -1.25 -14.31
N GLY A 308 24.47 -0.19 -14.16
CA GLY A 308 25.93 -0.21 -14.37
C GLY A 308 26.36 -0.28 -15.84
N ARG A 309 25.45 -0.04 -16.79
CA ARG A 309 25.77 0.13 -18.21
C ARG A 309 25.52 1.57 -18.63
N GLY A 310 26.46 2.16 -19.35
CA GLY A 310 26.28 3.47 -19.98
C GLY A 310 25.08 3.47 -20.91
N ALA A 311 24.12 4.34 -20.64
CA ALA A 311 23.04 4.70 -21.53
C ALA A 311 23.51 5.96 -22.27
N GLY A 312 24.10 5.79 -23.45
CA GLY A 312 24.48 6.92 -24.31
C GLY A 312 23.25 7.70 -24.78
N GLN A 313 23.46 8.68 -25.68
CA GLN A 313 22.35 9.38 -26.34
C GLN A 313 21.56 8.40 -27.22
N GLY A 314 20.50 7.81 -26.67
CA GLY A 314 19.66 6.80 -27.29
C GLY A 314 18.36 6.62 -26.52
N PHE A 315 17.36 5.97 -27.13
CA PHE A 315 16.06 5.80 -26.50
C PHE A 315 16.10 4.67 -25.47
N ALA A 316 15.40 4.81 -24.35
CA ALA A 316 15.18 3.70 -23.41
C ALA A 316 13.71 3.27 -23.51
N ALA A 317 13.47 2.05 -23.95
CA ALA A 317 12.16 1.41 -23.88
C ALA A 317 12.14 0.52 -22.62
N PRO A 318 11.48 0.92 -21.52
CA PRO A 318 11.13 -0.01 -20.48
C PRO A 318 10.19 -1.05 -21.11
N ALA A 319 10.66 -2.29 -21.21
CA ALA A 319 9.82 -3.38 -21.64
C ALA A 319 8.78 -3.67 -20.56
N ALA A 320 7.66 -4.23 -21.02
CA ALA A 320 6.53 -4.72 -20.25
C ALA A 320 6.89 -5.17 -18.82
N LEU A 321 6.12 -4.64 -17.86
CA LEU A 321 6.06 -5.04 -16.45
C LEU A 321 6.41 -6.52 -16.29
N CYS A 322 7.60 -6.73 -15.74
CA CYS A 322 8.37 -7.94 -15.89
C CYS A 322 7.65 -9.17 -15.34
N ARG A 323 7.09 -9.97 -16.23
CA ARG A 323 6.88 -11.38 -15.92
C ARG A 323 8.21 -12.11 -16.04
N GLY A 324 8.74 -12.56 -14.92
CA GLY A 324 9.78 -13.60 -14.91
C GLY A 324 11.04 -13.31 -14.11
N GLN A 325 11.15 -12.18 -13.40
CA GLN A 325 12.13 -12.05 -12.31
C GLN A 325 11.49 -12.46 -10.97
N PRO A 326 11.67 -13.72 -10.52
CA PRO A 326 11.43 -14.08 -9.15
C PRO A 326 12.36 -13.28 -8.22
N ARG A 327 11.81 -12.52 -7.28
CA ARG A 327 12.59 -12.11 -6.08
C ARG A 327 13.03 -13.31 -5.23
N SER A 328 12.49 -14.50 -5.50
CA SER A 328 12.87 -15.78 -4.90
C SER A 328 12.52 -16.95 -5.82
N ARG A 329 13.39 -17.96 -5.91
CA ARG A 329 13.27 -19.17 -6.76
C ARG A 329 11.92 -19.95 -6.68
N GLU A 330 10.97 -19.53 -5.85
CA GLU A 330 9.67 -20.18 -5.62
C GLU A 330 8.46 -19.52 -6.32
N VAL A 331 8.62 -18.40 -7.06
CA VAL A 331 7.50 -17.80 -7.83
C VAL A 331 7.22 -18.58 -9.13
N ARG A 332 6.97 -19.89 -9.02
CA ARG A 332 6.37 -20.68 -10.09
C ARG A 332 4.85 -20.74 -9.86
N GLU A 333 4.09 -20.27 -10.86
CA GLU A 333 2.81 -20.88 -11.30
C GLU A 333 1.43 -20.55 -10.65
N SER A 334 1.22 -19.58 -9.74
CA SER A 334 -0.16 -19.34 -9.26
C SER A 334 -0.96 -18.34 -10.12
N ARG A 335 -1.80 -18.86 -11.04
CA ARG A 335 -2.80 -18.13 -11.84
C ARG A 335 -4.13 -17.99 -11.07
N GLN A 336 -4.14 -17.32 -9.91
CA GLN A 336 -5.29 -17.35 -8.99
C GLN A 336 -5.89 -15.97 -8.69
N ILE A 337 -7.20 -15.80 -8.94
CA ILE A 337 -7.98 -14.58 -8.68
C ILE A 337 -8.32 -14.37 -7.20
N ARG A 338 -8.00 -15.37 -6.35
CA ARG A 338 -8.15 -15.29 -4.89
C ARG A 338 -6.98 -14.58 -4.21
N ARG A 339 -5.94 -14.19 -4.95
CA ARG A 339 -4.83 -13.44 -4.37
C ARG A 339 -5.33 -12.13 -3.79
N HIS A 340 -5.04 -11.91 -2.52
CA HIS A 340 -5.23 -10.60 -1.90
C HIS A 340 -4.15 -9.65 -2.46
N PRO A 341 -4.43 -8.35 -2.70
CA PRO A 341 -3.40 -7.39 -3.13
C PRO A 341 -2.18 -7.31 -2.19
N ALA A 342 -2.31 -7.78 -0.94
CA ALA A 342 -1.23 -7.87 0.05
C ALA A 342 -0.40 -9.18 -0.03
N GLU A 343 -0.81 -10.17 -0.83
CA GLU A 343 -0.18 -11.50 -0.97
C GLU A 343 0.86 -11.57 -2.10
N CYS A 344 1.24 -10.44 -2.70
CA CYS A 344 2.35 -10.37 -3.67
C CYS A 344 3.73 -10.76 -3.10
N ALA A 345 3.81 -11.13 -1.82
CA ALA A 345 5.03 -11.56 -1.16
C ALA A 345 4.77 -12.73 -0.17
N GLN A 346 4.53 -13.95 -0.67
CA GLN A 346 5.03 -15.23 -0.07
C GLN A 346 4.51 -16.47 -0.82
N PRO A 347 5.24 -17.61 -0.80
CA PRO A 347 4.89 -18.84 -1.52
C PRO A 347 4.11 -19.84 -0.63
N PRO A 348 3.29 -20.74 -1.20
CA PRO A 348 2.83 -21.93 -0.49
C PRO A 348 3.21 -23.25 -1.19
N GLY A 349 3.67 -24.23 -0.41
CA GLY A 349 3.47 -25.65 -0.68
C GLY A 349 3.15 -26.39 0.63
N VAL A 350 2.49 -27.54 0.68
CA VAL A 350 1.73 -28.38 -0.27
C VAL A 350 0.89 -29.36 0.60
N ARG A 351 -0.34 -29.64 0.15
CA ARG A 351 -1.24 -30.85 0.24
C ARG A 351 -1.03 -31.88 1.37
N GLN A 352 -2.07 -32.50 1.96
CA GLN A 352 -3.06 -33.40 1.34
C GLN A 352 -4.15 -33.74 2.38
N GLY A 353 -5.39 -33.96 1.95
CA GLY A 353 -6.47 -34.48 2.78
C GLY A 353 -7.72 -34.80 1.95
N SER A 354 -7.70 -35.95 1.31
CA SER A 354 -8.81 -36.54 0.55
C SER A 354 -10.04 -36.84 1.42
N ALA A 355 -11.20 -36.31 1.04
CA ALA A 355 -12.49 -36.86 1.46
C ALA A 355 -13.48 -36.82 0.29
N HIS A 356 -13.82 -38.00 -0.21
CA HIS A 356 -14.95 -38.23 -1.10
C HIS A 356 -16.26 -37.94 -0.38
N VAL A 357 -17.15 -37.13 -0.97
CA VAL A 357 -18.58 -37.18 -0.63
C VAL A 357 -19.41 -37.15 -1.92
N ARG A 358 -20.21 -38.21 -2.06
CA ARG A 358 -21.16 -38.48 -3.15
C ARG A 358 -22.27 -37.43 -3.21
N TRP A 359 -22.59 -37.02 -4.43
CA TRP A 359 -23.86 -36.40 -4.77
C TRP A 359 -24.99 -37.43 -4.72
N GLN A 360 -26.07 -37.14 -3.99
CA GLN A 360 -27.36 -37.78 -4.20
C GLN A 360 -28.42 -36.72 -4.45
N HIS A 361 -29.04 -36.84 -5.62
CA HIS A 361 -30.26 -36.13 -6.01
C HIS A 361 -31.44 -36.59 -5.13
N ALA A 362 -32.20 -35.63 -4.61
CA ALA A 362 -33.62 -35.82 -4.34
C ALA A 362 -34.34 -34.48 -4.57
N GLN A 363 -35.25 -34.50 -5.54
CA GLN A 363 -36.17 -33.43 -5.92
C GLN A 363 -37.48 -33.53 -5.07
N PRO A 364 -38.44 -32.59 -5.22
CA PRO A 364 -39.06 -31.86 -4.11
C PRO A 364 -40.48 -32.33 -3.75
N GLN A 365 -40.96 -31.98 -2.55
CA GLN A 365 -42.39 -31.73 -2.30
C GLN A 365 -42.57 -30.55 -1.32
N GLY A 366 -43.44 -29.62 -1.70
CA GLY A 366 -43.68 -28.36 -1.00
C GLY A 366 -44.72 -28.43 0.12
N ASN A 367 -44.80 -27.37 0.93
CA ASN A 367 -45.86 -26.37 0.78
C ASN A 367 -45.74 -25.22 1.80
N VAL A 368 -45.70 -24.01 1.24
CA VAL A 368 -46.51 -22.82 1.58
C VAL A 368 -46.51 -22.31 3.02
N ARG A 369 -46.00 -21.08 3.18
CA ARG A 369 -46.83 -19.92 3.58
C ARG A 369 -46.21 -18.57 3.16
N ARG A 370 -46.92 -17.89 2.25
CA ARG A 370 -46.80 -16.47 1.91
C ARG A 370 -47.36 -15.61 3.06
N VAL A 371 -46.78 -14.44 3.32
CA VAL A 371 -47.51 -13.15 3.36
C VAL A 371 -46.56 -12.02 2.90
N ARG A 372 -47.12 -11.07 2.14
CA ARG A 372 -46.51 -9.96 1.39
C ARG A 372 -46.66 -8.63 2.15
N ARG A 373 -45.71 -7.71 1.88
CA ARG A 373 -45.79 -6.22 1.71
C ARG A 373 -46.60 -5.38 2.72
N ALA A 374 -46.04 -4.25 3.15
CA ALA A 374 -46.33 -2.94 2.54
C ALA A 374 -45.53 -1.77 3.17
N THR A 375 -45.09 -0.90 2.27
CA THR A 375 -44.67 0.50 2.38
C THR A 375 -45.65 1.41 3.12
N ARG A 376 -45.15 2.47 3.78
CA ARG A 376 -45.94 3.69 4.02
C ARG A 376 -45.10 4.97 3.98
N THR A 377 -45.54 5.84 3.09
CA THR A 377 -45.18 7.24 2.86
C THR A 377 -45.84 8.17 3.89
N ALA A 378 -45.28 9.38 3.96
CA ALA A 378 -45.65 10.54 4.77
C ALA A 378 -47.08 11.08 4.51
N ASP A 379 -47.70 11.72 5.51
CA ASP A 379 -48.09 13.14 5.42
C ASP A 379 -48.54 13.76 6.78
N ARG A 380 -48.21 15.05 6.94
CA ARG A 380 -48.83 16.14 7.76
C ARG A 380 -48.96 16.01 9.29
N PHE A 381 -48.35 16.99 9.99
CA PHE A 381 -49.10 18.04 10.70
C PHE A 381 -48.25 19.31 10.91
N ARG A 382 -48.87 20.47 10.63
CA ARG A 382 -48.33 21.84 10.75
C ARG A 382 -48.33 22.31 12.21
N GLY A 383 -47.46 23.27 12.54
CA GLY A 383 -47.87 24.45 13.31
C GLY A 383 -46.86 25.06 14.28
N SER A 384 -46.34 26.25 13.91
CA SER A 384 -45.79 27.35 14.74
C SER A 384 -44.55 27.03 15.61
N GLY A 385 -43.43 27.75 15.56
CA GLY A 385 -43.17 29.11 15.13
C GLY A 385 -42.56 29.89 16.30
N ARG A 386 -41.24 30.14 16.28
CA ARG A 386 -40.58 31.37 16.77
C ARG A 386 -39.06 31.30 16.62
N GLN A 387 -38.52 32.35 15.99
CA GLN A 387 -37.10 32.66 15.81
C GLN A 387 -36.48 33.21 17.10
N SER A 388 -35.20 32.90 17.32
CA SER A 388 -34.17 33.69 18.02
C SER A 388 -32.89 32.83 18.01
N GLY A 389 -31.85 33.12 17.23
CA GLY A 389 -30.97 34.28 17.41
C GLY A 389 -29.82 33.90 18.36
N TYR A 390 -28.84 33.10 17.90
CA TYR A 390 -27.64 32.77 18.67
C TYR A 390 -26.60 33.89 18.55
N GLY A 391 -26.47 34.68 19.61
CA GLY A 391 -25.34 35.57 19.84
C GLY A 391 -24.28 34.88 20.70
N ILE A 392 -23.02 34.97 20.27
CA ILE A 392 -21.82 34.49 20.97
C ILE A 392 -21.53 35.40 22.18
N PRO A 393 -21.17 34.88 23.37
CA PRO A 393 -20.45 35.66 24.37
C PRO A 393 -18.98 35.24 24.48
N GLN A 394 -18.12 36.26 24.47
CA GLN A 394 -16.68 36.21 24.71
C GLN A 394 -16.32 35.81 26.15
N ARG A 395 -15.12 35.21 26.28
CA ARG A 395 -14.47 34.83 27.53
C ARG A 395 -14.22 36.04 28.46
N ALA A 396 -14.49 35.84 29.75
CA ALA A 396 -13.86 36.60 30.84
C ALA A 396 -13.37 35.63 31.92
N SER A 397 -12.15 35.88 32.39
CA SER A 397 -11.40 35.11 33.39
C SER A 397 -11.86 35.38 34.83
N ALA A 398 -11.96 34.34 35.66
CA ALA A 398 -11.77 34.46 37.11
C ALA A 398 -11.45 33.10 37.74
N ARG A 399 -10.35 33.05 38.50
CA ARG A 399 -9.95 31.92 39.35
C ARG A 399 -10.84 31.87 40.60
N GLY A 400 -11.38 30.69 40.92
CA GLY A 400 -12.01 30.39 42.20
C GLY A 400 -12.13 28.88 42.40
N ARG A 401 -11.45 28.33 43.42
CA ARG A 401 -11.57 26.92 43.84
C ARG A 401 -12.99 26.66 44.36
N GLN A 402 -13.70 25.71 43.76
CA GLN A 402 -14.92 25.11 44.32
C GLN A 402 -14.59 23.81 45.07
N PRO A 403 -15.32 23.45 46.14
CA PRO A 403 -15.10 22.21 46.87
C PRO A 403 -15.64 21.00 46.10
N ALA A 404 -14.95 19.87 46.21
CA ALA A 404 -15.22 18.64 45.47
C ALA A 404 -16.61 18.05 45.76
N ASP A 405 -17.30 17.65 44.69
CA ASP A 405 -18.57 16.95 44.70
C ASP A 405 -18.39 15.48 45.19
N PRO A 406 -19.17 15.00 46.18
CA PRO A 406 -19.05 13.65 46.73
C PRO A 406 -19.30 12.50 45.74
N LEU A 407 -19.74 12.78 44.50
CA LEU A 407 -19.92 11.77 43.44
C LEU A 407 -18.65 11.47 42.62
N GLN A 408 -17.53 12.20 42.80
CA GLN A 408 -16.26 11.90 42.12
C GLN A 408 -15.47 10.72 42.74
N ALA A 409 -15.89 10.18 43.88
CA ALA A 409 -15.11 9.18 44.62
C ALA A 409 -15.14 7.73 44.06
N ARG A 410 -15.67 7.50 42.84
CA ARG A 410 -15.60 6.18 42.14
C ARG A 410 -15.38 6.30 40.62
N GLY A 411 -14.80 7.39 40.12
CA GLY A 411 -14.39 7.52 38.72
C GLY A 411 -12.91 7.16 38.52
N MET A 412 -12.56 6.47 37.43
CA MET A 412 -11.16 6.32 37.01
C MET A 412 -10.59 7.72 36.72
N ASN A 413 -9.46 8.07 37.34
CA ASN A 413 -8.74 9.31 37.07
C ASN A 413 -7.81 9.10 35.87
N PHE A 414 -7.98 9.88 34.81
CA PHE A 414 -7.15 9.86 33.59
C PHE A 414 -6.09 10.97 33.57
N ASP A 415 -6.05 11.82 34.59
CA ASP A 415 -5.03 12.87 34.70
C ASP A 415 -3.67 12.23 34.97
N LEU A 416 -2.65 12.67 34.24
CA LEU A 416 -1.28 12.21 34.44
C LEU A 416 -0.68 12.79 35.71
N SER A 417 0.15 12.02 36.38
CA SER A 417 1.00 12.54 37.46
C SER A 417 2.07 13.48 36.89
N ALA A 418 2.62 14.37 37.72
CA ALA A 418 3.71 15.27 37.30
C ALA A 418 4.93 14.49 36.78
N GLU A 419 5.19 13.30 37.33
CA GLU A 419 6.27 12.41 36.93
C GLU A 419 6.00 11.80 35.53
N GLN A 420 4.76 11.36 35.28
CA GLN A 420 4.32 10.88 33.97
C GLN A 420 4.37 11.98 32.91
N GLU A 421 4.02 13.23 33.26
CA GLU A 421 4.18 14.38 32.36
C GLU A 421 5.65 14.63 32.01
N GLN A 422 6.54 14.56 32.99
CA GLN A 422 7.98 14.74 32.77
C GLN A 422 8.60 13.65 31.89
N ILE A 423 8.18 12.39 32.06
CA ILE A 423 8.57 11.27 31.19
C ILE A 423 8.11 11.56 29.77
N ARG A 424 6.81 11.87 29.58
CA ARG A 424 6.23 12.18 28.27
C ARG A 424 6.96 13.33 27.57
N ASP A 425 7.25 14.43 28.27
CA ASP A 425 7.93 15.58 27.67
C ASP A 425 9.40 15.27 27.30
N SER A 426 10.07 14.40 28.05
CA SER A 426 11.42 13.94 27.73
C SER A 426 11.44 13.04 26.50
N VAL A 427 10.51 12.06 26.43
CA VAL A 427 10.35 11.19 25.25
C VAL A 427 9.95 11.99 24.02
N ARG A 428 9.04 12.97 24.15
CA ARG A 428 8.62 13.83 23.04
C ARG A 428 9.80 14.60 22.45
N ARG A 429 10.66 15.19 23.29
CA ARG A 429 11.86 15.91 22.83
C ARG A 429 12.83 14.98 22.11
N PHE A 430 13.05 13.79 22.63
CA PHE A 430 13.90 12.78 22.00
C PHE A 430 13.37 12.32 20.63
N ALA A 431 12.07 12.05 20.53
CA ALA A 431 11.44 11.61 19.29
C ALA A 431 11.39 12.71 18.21
N ALA A 432 11.25 13.97 18.61
CA ALA A 432 11.23 15.11 17.68
C ALA A 432 12.55 15.30 16.92
N ASN A 433 13.67 14.90 17.51
CA ASN A 433 15.02 15.08 16.94
C ASN A 433 15.46 13.94 16.02
N ALA A 434 14.58 12.99 15.68
CA ALA A 434 14.94 11.83 14.88
C ALA A 434 15.12 12.16 13.38
N ASP A 435 16.33 12.00 12.84
CA ASP A 435 16.55 11.90 11.40
C ASP A 435 16.12 10.51 10.90
N ARG A 436 14.83 10.35 10.67
CA ARG A 436 14.23 9.06 10.25
C ARG A 436 14.85 8.51 8.96
N ARG A 437 15.21 9.38 8.01
CA ARG A 437 15.76 8.95 6.72
C ARG A 437 17.20 8.50 6.91
N GLY A 438 18.03 9.29 7.58
CA GLY A 438 19.41 8.93 7.89
C GLY A 438 19.53 7.66 8.72
N LEU A 439 18.72 7.51 9.76
CA LEU A 439 18.72 6.33 10.63
C LEU A 439 18.39 5.04 9.87
N ARG A 440 17.42 5.08 8.95
CA ARG A 440 17.06 3.90 8.12
C ARG A 440 18.12 3.57 7.09
N SER A 441 18.87 4.56 6.62
CA SER A 441 19.99 4.35 5.69
C SER A 441 21.28 3.88 6.38
N ALA A 442 21.36 3.94 7.71
CA ALA A 442 22.51 3.46 8.47
C ALA A 442 22.75 1.95 8.26
N GLU A 443 24.00 1.53 8.44
CA GLU A 443 24.37 0.12 8.44
C GLU A 443 23.62 -0.62 9.56
N GLY A 444 23.02 -1.77 9.24
CA GLY A 444 22.15 -2.49 10.18
C GLY A 444 20.75 -1.86 10.37
N GLY A 445 20.47 -0.71 9.76
CA GLY A 445 19.14 -0.10 9.67
C GLY A 445 18.77 0.83 10.82
N TYR A 446 19.70 1.12 11.73
CA TYR A 446 19.53 2.04 12.86
C TYR A 446 20.90 2.48 13.43
N SER A 447 20.94 3.54 14.25
CA SER A 447 22.17 4.05 14.88
C SER A 447 22.34 3.55 16.32
N LEU A 448 23.48 2.91 16.61
CA LEU A 448 23.86 2.50 17.97
C LEU A 448 24.18 3.68 18.90
N ASP A 449 24.55 4.84 18.36
CA ASP A 449 24.75 6.03 19.21
C ASP A 449 23.39 6.57 19.69
N ARG A 450 22.41 6.63 18.79
CA ARG A 450 21.03 6.98 19.16
C ARG A 450 20.42 5.95 20.09
N TRP A 451 20.77 4.67 19.93
CA TRP A 451 20.38 3.61 20.87
C TRP A 451 20.87 3.90 22.30
N ARG A 452 22.14 4.27 22.46
CA ARG A 452 22.71 4.65 23.77
C ARG A 452 22.08 5.92 24.33
N GLU A 453 21.76 6.90 23.50
CA GLU A 453 21.00 8.08 23.93
C GLU A 453 19.61 7.69 24.49
N LEU A 454 18.89 6.82 23.78
CA LEU A 454 17.59 6.30 24.21
C LEU A 454 17.71 5.58 25.57
N ALA A 455 18.73 4.73 25.72
CA ALA A 455 18.98 4.00 26.96
C ALA A 455 19.38 4.95 28.11
N GLY A 456 20.19 5.97 27.82
CA GLY A 456 20.61 7.00 28.78
C GLY A 456 19.47 7.86 29.34
N LEU A 457 18.30 7.89 28.68
CA LEU A 457 17.07 8.46 29.23
C LEU A 457 16.37 7.56 30.25
N GLY A 458 16.87 6.34 30.49
CA GLY A 458 16.29 5.35 31.39
C GLY A 458 15.10 4.59 30.81
N LEU A 459 14.78 4.75 29.52
CA LEU A 459 13.56 4.19 28.92
C LEU A 459 13.56 2.66 28.81
N LEU A 460 14.74 2.03 28.79
CA LEU A 460 14.89 0.57 28.83
C LEU A 460 14.79 0.06 30.27
N ALA A 461 15.49 0.72 31.19
CA ALA A 461 15.47 0.41 32.63
C ALA A 461 14.07 0.55 33.23
N LEU A 462 13.24 1.46 32.71
CA LEU A 462 11.87 1.68 33.15
C LEU A 462 11.00 0.41 33.04
N ALA A 463 11.24 -0.46 32.06
CA ALA A 463 10.46 -1.68 31.90
C ALA A 463 10.84 -2.81 32.88
N VAL A 464 12.02 -2.73 33.48
CA VAL A 464 12.57 -3.77 34.33
C VAL A 464 12.25 -3.47 35.80
N PRO A 465 11.81 -4.45 36.61
CA PRO A 465 11.61 -4.26 38.04
C PRO A 465 12.89 -3.84 38.77
N GLU A 466 12.75 -3.04 39.83
CA GLU A 466 13.90 -2.65 40.67
C GLU A 466 14.65 -3.86 41.24
N SER A 467 13.91 -4.92 41.58
CA SER A 467 14.49 -6.19 42.08
C SER A 467 15.38 -6.91 41.07
N ALA A 468 15.33 -6.52 39.79
CA ALA A 468 16.16 -7.07 38.72
C ALA A 468 17.10 -6.00 38.13
N GLY A 469 17.31 -4.88 38.83
CA GLY A 469 18.24 -3.81 38.42
C GLY A 469 17.63 -2.72 37.51
N GLY A 470 16.31 -2.66 37.39
CA GLY A 470 15.61 -1.61 36.64
C GLY A 470 15.05 -0.48 37.49
N MET A 471 14.12 0.30 36.92
CA MET A 471 13.43 1.42 37.59
C MET A 471 11.97 1.12 37.96
N GLY A 472 11.44 -0.05 37.58
CA GLY A 472 10.13 -0.52 38.03
C GLY A 472 8.93 0.32 37.58
N GLY A 473 8.96 0.88 36.37
CA GLY A 473 7.85 1.64 35.81
C GLY A 473 6.58 0.81 35.70
N SER A 474 5.44 1.42 36.01
CA SER A 474 4.16 0.73 35.90
C SER A 474 3.77 0.51 34.43
N PRO A 475 2.86 -0.44 34.13
CA PRO A 475 2.40 -0.66 32.76
C PRO A 475 1.78 0.58 32.10
N ILE A 476 1.18 1.49 32.88
CA ILE A 476 0.68 2.77 32.36
C ILE A 476 1.83 3.73 32.02
N ASP A 477 2.91 3.78 32.79
CA ASP A 477 4.09 4.60 32.48
C ASP A 477 4.73 4.15 31.17
N LEU A 478 4.87 2.84 30.98
CA LEU A 478 5.39 2.26 29.75
C LEU A 478 4.46 2.52 28.55
N ALA A 479 3.14 2.42 28.74
CA ALA A 479 2.17 2.73 27.68
C ALA A 479 2.26 4.20 27.25
N LEU A 480 2.50 5.13 28.18
CA LEU A 480 2.70 6.55 27.88
C LEU A 480 4.00 6.78 27.09
N VAL A 481 5.08 6.06 27.41
CA VAL A 481 6.32 6.09 26.60
C VAL A 481 6.05 5.60 25.19
N ALA A 482 5.41 4.44 25.05
CA ALA A 482 5.06 3.84 23.75
C ALA A 482 4.19 4.79 22.90
N GLU A 483 3.13 5.33 23.50
CA GLU A 483 2.24 6.29 22.83
C GLU A 483 3.00 7.54 22.38
N THR A 484 3.90 8.06 23.22
CA THR A 484 4.68 9.26 22.90
C THR A 484 5.67 9.01 21.77
N LEU A 485 6.34 7.85 21.76
CA LEU A 485 7.20 7.42 20.66
C LEU A 485 6.41 7.27 19.35
N GLY A 486 5.23 6.64 19.43
CA GLY A 486 4.32 6.50 18.29
C GLY A 486 3.86 7.85 17.73
N HIS A 487 3.46 8.79 18.59
CA HIS A 487 3.08 10.14 18.18
C HIS A 487 4.25 10.91 17.55
N GLY A 488 5.47 10.67 18.04
CA GLY A 488 6.70 11.18 17.45
C GLY A 488 7.07 10.51 16.12
N ILE A 489 6.41 9.41 15.74
CA ILE A 489 6.81 8.53 14.63
C ILE A 489 8.30 8.19 14.79
N ALA A 490 8.67 7.80 16.01
CA ALA A 490 10.03 7.45 16.37
C ALA A 490 10.44 6.17 15.61
N PRO A 491 11.59 6.15 14.90
CA PRO A 491 12.08 4.94 14.23
C PRO A 491 12.81 3.99 15.20
N ASP A 492 12.83 4.32 16.48
CA ASP A 492 13.60 3.67 17.53
C ASP A 492 13.01 2.28 17.88
N PRO A 493 13.79 1.18 17.85
CA PRO A 493 13.31 -0.18 18.13
C PRO A 493 13.19 -0.44 19.64
N TRP A 494 12.58 0.49 20.37
CA TRP A 494 12.46 0.48 21.82
C TRP A 494 11.72 -0.77 22.33
N LEU A 495 10.63 -1.15 21.66
CA LEU A 495 9.78 -2.25 22.11
C LEU A 495 10.39 -3.62 21.80
N GLU A 496 10.74 -3.87 20.54
CA GLU A 496 11.12 -5.19 20.03
C GLU A 496 12.55 -5.60 20.42
N ASN A 497 13.45 -4.62 20.55
CA ASN A 497 14.88 -4.87 20.81
C ASN A 497 15.36 -4.31 22.16
N GLY A 498 14.55 -3.52 22.86
CA GLY A 498 14.85 -2.99 24.19
C GLY A 498 14.02 -3.64 25.29
N VAL A 499 12.75 -3.27 25.35
CA VAL A 499 11.81 -3.70 26.39
C VAL A 499 11.62 -5.21 26.38
N LEU A 500 11.34 -5.81 25.22
CA LEU A 500 11.10 -7.25 25.14
C LEU A 500 12.30 -8.08 25.62
N PRO A 501 13.54 -7.88 25.11
CA PRO A 501 14.70 -8.61 25.63
C PRO A 501 14.97 -8.36 27.12
N ALA A 502 14.87 -7.11 27.59
CA ALA A 502 15.12 -6.79 29.00
C ALA A 502 14.12 -7.49 29.94
N LEU A 503 12.84 -7.56 29.55
CA LEU A 503 11.80 -8.30 30.28
C LEU A 503 12.05 -9.81 30.30
N LEU A 504 12.48 -10.40 29.17
CA LEU A 504 12.82 -11.82 29.11
C LEU A 504 14.01 -12.15 30.00
N LEU A 505 15.06 -11.32 29.99
CA LEU A 505 16.24 -11.50 30.83
C LEU A 505 15.92 -11.36 32.33
N ALA A 506 15.09 -10.36 32.69
CA ALA A 506 14.63 -10.18 34.06
C ALA A 506 13.77 -11.36 34.54
N ALA A 507 12.86 -11.86 33.69
CA ALA A 507 12.05 -13.04 33.99
C ALA A 507 12.89 -14.31 34.15
N ALA A 508 14.05 -14.38 33.48
CA ALA A 508 15.01 -15.48 33.60
C ALA A 508 15.97 -15.34 34.80
N GLY A 509 15.93 -14.23 35.54
CA GLY A 509 16.87 -13.94 36.63
C GLY A 509 18.31 -13.69 36.19
N ARG A 510 18.53 -13.23 34.95
CA ARG A 510 19.87 -12.94 34.38
C ARG A 510 20.29 -11.49 34.63
N GLU A 511 20.46 -11.12 35.89
CA GLU A 511 20.86 -9.76 36.30
C GLU A 511 22.13 -9.28 35.59
N ASP A 512 23.08 -10.19 35.33
CA ASP A 512 24.32 -9.95 34.60
C ASP A 512 24.09 -9.43 33.17
N LEU A 513 23.05 -9.93 32.49
CA LEU A 513 22.70 -9.51 31.14
C LEU A 513 21.74 -8.32 31.14
N VAL A 514 20.87 -8.21 32.14
CA VAL A 514 19.92 -7.10 32.30
C VAL A 514 20.66 -5.77 32.35
N GLU A 515 21.75 -5.67 33.12
CA GLU A 515 22.55 -4.44 33.23
C GLU A 515 23.01 -3.94 31.85
N SER A 516 23.56 -4.83 31.01
CA SER A 516 24.00 -4.48 29.66
C SER A 516 22.86 -4.16 28.69
N ALA A 517 21.66 -4.73 28.93
CA ALA A 517 20.48 -4.46 28.14
C ALA A 517 19.90 -3.07 28.45
N VAL A 518 19.77 -2.72 29.74
CA VAL A 518 19.14 -1.47 30.17
C VAL A 518 20.04 -0.24 30.01
N SER A 519 21.36 -0.43 30.07
CA SER A 519 22.35 0.60 29.74
C SER A 519 22.47 0.87 28.24
N GLY A 520 22.01 -0.07 27.40
CA GLY A 520 22.12 0.00 25.95
C GLY A 520 23.50 -0.39 25.41
N ASP A 521 24.39 -0.92 26.25
CA ASP A 521 25.71 -1.40 25.83
C ASP A 521 25.62 -2.61 24.90
N THR A 522 24.68 -3.52 25.19
CA THR A 522 24.37 -4.66 24.33
C THR A 522 23.02 -4.46 23.64
N PHE A 523 23.02 -4.52 22.31
CA PHE A 523 21.79 -4.61 21.54
C PHE A 523 21.35 -6.07 21.44
N PHE A 524 20.10 -6.37 21.77
CA PHE A 524 19.55 -7.73 21.75
C PHE A 524 18.54 -7.89 20.61
N ALA A 525 18.43 -9.11 20.07
CA ALA A 525 17.35 -9.48 19.15
C ALA A 525 16.72 -10.81 19.56
N PHE A 526 15.38 -10.86 19.58
CA PHE A 526 14.63 -12.07 19.90
C PHE A 526 14.24 -12.85 18.64
N ALA A 527 14.80 -14.04 18.49
CA ALA A 527 14.60 -14.94 17.37
C ALA A 527 13.55 -16.01 17.72
N PHE A 528 12.27 -15.67 17.57
CA PHE A 528 11.16 -16.58 17.86
C PHE A 528 10.46 -17.13 16.62
N ALA A 529 10.28 -16.28 15.59
CA ALA A 529 9.45 -16.61 14.44
C ALA A 529 10.05 -17.71 13.55
N GLU A 530 9.20 -18.63 13.11
CA GLU A 530 9.54 -19.75 12.24
C GLU A 530 8.62 -19.78 11.01
N ARG A 531 9.15 -20.25 9.88
CA ARG A 531 8.34 -20.46 8.66
C ARG A 531 7.18 -21.42 8.94
N ALA A 532 6.05 -21.14 8.29
CA ALA A 532 4.78 -21.87 8.44
C ALA A 532 4.17 -21.86 9.85
N ARG A 533 4.73 -21.12 10.82
CA ARG A 533 4.27 -21.10 12.22
C ARG A 533 4.12 -19.69 12.73
N ARG A 534 3.20 -18.98 12.07
CA ARG A 534 2.92 -17.56 12.32
C ARG A 534 2.58 -17.35 13.79
N PHE A 535 3.31 -16.42 14.42
CA PHE A 535 3.10 -15.93 15.79
C PHE A 535 3.20 -16.97 16.93
N SER A 536 3.47 -18.25 16.62
CA SER A 536 3.53 -19.30 17.62
C SER A 536 4.81 -19.23 18.45
N LEU A 537 4.66 -19.37 19.77
CA LEU A 537 5.78 -19.49 20.73
C LEU A 537 6.13 -20.95 21.05
N ALA A 538 5.65 -21.91 20.26
CA ALA A 538 6.00 -23.31 20.38
C ALA A 538 7.00 -23.69 19.28
N PRO A 539 8.33 -23.62 19.47
CA PRO A 539 9.38 -23.87 18.46
C PRO A 539 9.46 -25.33 17.99
N ARG A 540 10.07 -25.56 16.82
CA ARG A 540 10.21 -26.88 16.13
C ARG A 540 11.29 -26.82 15.06
N ALA A 541 11.40 -25.70 14.33
CA ALA A 541 12.37 -25.57 13.25
C ALA A 541 13.80 -25.38 13.79
N VAL A 542 13.94 -24.69 14.93
CA VAL A 542 15.20 -24.63 15.67
C VAL A 542 15.14 -25.57 16.85
N VAL A 543 16.13 -26.45 16.95
CA VAL A 543 16.25 -27.48 17.98
C VAL A 543 17.57 -27.33 18.75
N ILE A 544 17.53 -27.73 20.02
CA ILE A 544 18.70 -27.92 20.88
C ILE A 544 19.00 -29.41 20.96
N GLU A 545 20.19 -29.82 20.50
CA GLU A 545 20.63 -31.21 20.46
C GLU A 545 21.94 -31.40 21.24
N PRO A 546 22.16 -32.57 21.88
CA PRO A 546 23.44 -32.87 22.50
C PRO A 546 24.55 -33.04 21.45
N ALA A 547 25.69 -32.39 21.67
CA ALA A 547 26.92 -32.53 20.92
C ALA A 547 28.07 -33.01 21.84
N GLY A 548 29.15 -33.53 21.27
CA GLY A 548 30.26 -34.19 22.00
C GLY A 548 31.01 -33.36 23.06
N GLY A 549 30.55 -32.15 23.40
CA GLY A 549 31.05 -31.28 24.46
C GLY A 549 30.03 -30.33 25.08
N GLY A 550 28.72 -30.54 24.88
CA GLY A 550 27.65 -29.64 25.36
C GLY A 550 26.37 -29.76 24.55
N ASP A 551 25.53 -28.74 24.56
CA ASP A 551 24.38 -28.65 23.65
C ASP A 551 24.74 -27.78 22.43
N GLU A 552 24.08 -28.02 21.29
CA GLU A 552 24.20 -27.20 20.07
C GLU A 552 22.83 -26.81 19.51
N LEU A 553 22.77 -25.63 18.87
CA LEU A 553 21.60 -25.16 18.12
C LEU A 553 21.70 -25.53 16.65
N ARG A 554 20.58 -26.00 16.10
CA ARG A 554 20.41 -26.25 14.67
C ARG A 554 19.03 -25.83 14.19
N GLY A 555 18.97 -25.16 13.03
CA GLY A 555 17.71 -24.81 12.39
C GLY A 555 17.70 -23.42 11.75
N GLU A 556 16.50 -22.89 11.53
CA GLU A 556 16.32 -21.58 10.91
C GLU A 556 15.23 -20.76 11.61
N LYS A 557 15.54 -19.49 11.91
CA LYS A 557 14.58 -18.45 12.29
C LYS A 557 14.39 -17.47 11.15
N THR A 558 13.19 -16.94 11.03
CA THR A 558 12.86 -15.87 10.06
C THR A 558 12.43 -14.63 10.83
N PHE A 559 12.46 -13.48 10.19
CA PHE A 559 11.93 -12.24 10.76
C PHE A 559 12.54 -11.85 12.12
N VAL A 560 13.85 -12.02 12.27
CA VAL A 560 14.56 -11.60 13.49
C VAL A 560 14.88 -10.12 13.38
N SER A 561 13.99 -9.28 13.91
CA SER A 561 14.10 -7.81 13.87
C SER A 561 15.34 -7.34 14.63
N GLY A 562 16.11 -6.41 14.03
CA GLY A 562 17.31 -5.84 14.65
C GLY A 562 18.50 -6.80 14.76
N ALA A 563 18.41 -8.01 14.20
CA ALA A 563 19.51 -8.99 14.24
C ALA A 563 20.87 -8.47 13.70
N PRO A 564 20.93 -7.62 12.65
CA PRO A 564 22.21 -7.09 12.18
C PRO A 564 22.94 -6.18 13.18
N LEU A 565 22.22 -5.63 14.17
CA LEU A 565 22.77 -4.76 15.21
C LEU A 565 23.04 -5.52 16.51
N ALA A 566 22.50 -6.73 16.64
CA ALA A 566 22.54 -7.48 17.87
C ALA A 566 23.98 -7.91 18.20
N GLY A 567 24.40 -7.66 19.44
CA GLY A 567 25.57 -8.32 20.02
C GLY A 567 25.21 -9.69 20.60
N GLN A 568 23.95 -9.85 21.05
CA GLN A 568 23.42 -11.07 21.64
C GLN A 568 22.05 -11.40 21.07
N LEU A 569 21.81 -12.68 20.80
CA LEU A 569 20.54 -13.22 20.33
C LEU A 569 19.85 -13.97 21.47
N LEU A 570 18.56 -13.74 21.63
CA LEU A 570 17.67 -14.56 22.44
C LEU A 570 16.94 -15.51 21.48
N VAL A 571 17.20 -16.82 21.54
CA VAL A 571 16.69 -17.79 20.56
C VAL A 571 15.70 -18.73 21.23
N LEU A 572 14.44 -18.70 20.77
CA LEU A 572 13.43 -19.67 21.20
C LEU A 572 13.59 -20.96 20.40
N ALA A 573 13.94 -22.07 21.04
CA ALA A 573 14.23 -23.35 20.41
C ALA A 573 13.50 -24.52 21.09
N ASP A 574 13.31 -25.60 20.35
CA ASP A 574 12.76 -26.85 20.88
C ASP A 574 13.88 -27.65 21.54
N ARG A 575 13.72 -27.94 22.84
CA ARG A 575 14.56 -28.88 23.57
C ARG A 575 13.72 -30.11 23.90
N LYS A 576 13.76 -31.13 23.02
CA LYS A 576 13.02 -32.40 23.20
C LYS A 576 11.52 -32.20 23.43
N GLY A 577 10.89 -31.31 22.66
CA GLY A 577 9.48 -30.95 22.73
C GLY A 577 9.15 -29.85 23.74
N VAL A 578 10.15 -29.31 24.45
CA VAL A 578 9.98 -28.23 25.43
C VAL A 578 10.47 -26.91 24.83
N PRO A 579 9.61 -25.88 24.69
CA PRO A 579 10.03 -24.53 24.32
C PRO A 579 11.06 -23.99 25.32
N THR A 580 12.26 -23.67 24.85
CA THR A 580 13.37 -23.15 25.67
C THR A 580 13.93 -21.91 25.02
N ILE A 581 14.19 -20.85 25.79
CA ILE A 581 14.87 -19.65 25.29
C ILE A 581 16.34 -19.75 25.71
N VAL A 582 17.26 -19.51 24.79
CA VAL A 582 18.70 -19.52 25.04
C VAL A 582 19.38 -18.24 24.55
N THR A 583 20.49 -17.88 25.17
CA THR A 583 21.35 -16.76 24.77
C THR A 583 22.47 -17.24 23.85
N VAL A 584 22.75 -16.48 22.79
CA VAL A 584 23.79 -16.81 21.82
C VAL A 584 24.47 -15.52 21.32
N PRO A 585 25.81 -15.38 21.40
CA PRO A 585 26.50 -14.26 20.76
C PRO A 585 26.19 -14.21 19.27
N ALA A 586 25.84 -13.04 18.74
CA ALA A 586 25.35 -12.90 17.37
C ALA A 586 26.40 -13.23 16.28
N ASP A 587 27.67 -13.21 16.66
CA ASP A 587 28.86 -13.53 15.85
C ASP A 587 29.34 -14.98 16.04
N SER A 588 28.61 -15.81 16.78
CA SER A 588 28.99 -17.20 17.02
C SER A 588 29.20 -17.97 15.73
N ALA A 589 30.28 -18.77 15.69
CA ALA A 589 30.58 -19.62 14.55
C ALA A 589 29.40 -20.56 14.24
N GLY A 590 29.01 -20.64 12.97
CA GLY A 590 27.89 -21.45 12.50
C GLY A 590 26.55 -20.68 12.36
N ILE A 591 26.50 -19.40 12.75
CA ILE A 591 25.36 -18.52 12.44
C ILE A 591 25.55 -17.90 11.05
N VAL A 592 24.54 -18.02 10.20
CA VAL A 592 24.49 -17.33 8.89
C VAL A 592 23.32 -16.35 8.89
N HIS A 593 23.62 -15.10 8.59
CA HIS A 593 22.65 -14.02 8.49
C HIS A 593 22.25 -13.77 7.04
N HIS A 594 20.95 -13.79 6.75
CA HIS A 594 20.40 -13.26 5.51
C HIS A 594 19.51 -12.05 5.82
N ARG A 595 20.10 -10.86 5.71
CA ARG A 595 19.46 -9.57 6.05
C ARG A 595 18.52 -9.07 4.95
N TYR A 596 17.39 -8.48 5.32
CA TYR A 596 16.45 -7.84 4.40
C TYR A 596 15.72 -6.67 5.06
N ARG A 597 15.33 -5.69 4.25
CA ARG A 597 14.66 -4.48 4.70
C ARG A 597 13.16 -4.71 4.84
N LEU A 598 12.59 -4.25 5.95
CA LEU A 598 11.15 -4.26 6.21
C LEU A 598 10.46 -3.03 5.61
N VAL A 599 9.13 -3.07 5.58
CA VAL A 599 8.30 -2.04 4.93
C VAL A 599 8.48 -0.65 5.56
N ASP A 600 8.79 -0.59 6.86
CA ASP A 600 9.05 0.65 7.59
C ASP A 600 10.52 1.08 7.52
N GLY A 601 11.36 0.39 6.75
CA GLY A 601 12.77 0.70 6.53
C GLY A 601 13.72 0.08 7.56
N SER A 602 13.23 -0.51 8.66
CA SER A 602 14.05 -1.30 9.59
C SER A 602 14.60 -2.56 8.91
N ILE A 603 15.56 -3.25 9.55
CA ILE A 603 16.17 -4.47 8.99
C ILE A 603 15.91 -5.67 9.91
N ALA A 604 15.51 -6.78 9.29
CA ALA A 604 15.43 -8.08 9.92
C ALA A 604 16.38 -9.07 9.23
N SER A 605 16.68 -10.18 9.89
CA SER A 605 17.43 -11.29 9.30
C SER A 605 16.65 -12.59 9.33
N GLU A 606 16.87 -13.43 8.32
CA GLU A 606 16.77 -14.88 8.51
C GLU A 606 18.08 -15.37 9.11
N LEU A 607 17.98 -16.16 10.19
CA LEU A 607 19.13 -16.70 10.90
C LEU A 607 19.15 -18.21 10.74
N ARG A 608 20.22 -18.73 10.15
CA ARG A 608 20.47 -20.17 10.08
C ARG A 608 21.53 -20.55 11.11
N PHE A 609 21.19 -21.48 11.98
CA PHE A 609 22.06 -22.05 12.99
C PHE A 609 22.57 -23.40 12.47
N ASN A 610 23.88 -23.50 12.22
CA ASN A 610 24.53 -24.73 11.80
C ASN A 610 25.48 -25.22 12.90
N ARG A 611 24.97 -26.07 13.80
CA ARG A 611 25.73 -26.64 14.92
C ARG A 611 26.41 -25.58 15.77
N VAL A 612 25.63 -24.58 16.18
CA VAL A 612 26.16 -23.48 17.00
C VAL A 612 26.26 -23.97 18.44
N PRO A 613 27.46 -24.05 19.03
CA PRO A 613 27.61 -24.56 20.39
C PRO A 613 26.96 -23.60 21.39
N LEU A 614 26.27 -24.16 22.39
CA LEU A 614 25.70 -23.41 23.50
C LEU A 614 26.65 -23.43 24.70
N ALA A 615 26.79 -22.27 25.36
CA ALA A 615 27.43 -22.20 26.65
C ALA A 615 26.61 -22.94 27.71
N SER A 616 27.25 -23.41 28.78
CA SER A 616 26.58 -24.17 29.86
C SER A 616 25.51 -23.36 30.60
N ASP A 617 25.61 -22.04 30.57
CA ASP A 617 24.72 -21.05 31.18
C ASP A 617 23.87 -20.30 30.13
N ALA A 618 23.76 -20.84 28.91
CA ALA A 618 23.00 -20.20 27.83
C ALA A 618 21.48 -20.19 28.09
N ASP A 619 20.95 -21.14 28.87
CA ASP A 619 19.51 -21.31 29.10
C ASP A 619 18.92 -20.13 29.89
N LEU A 620 17.83 -19.56 29.36
CA LEU A 620 16.96 -18.61 30.06
C LEU A 620 15.77 -19.37 30.62
N ALA A 621 15.85 -19.72 31.90
CA ALA A 621 14.79 -20.42 32.61
C ALA A 621 13.61 -19.48 32.91
N ILE A 622 12.72 -19.33 31.92
CA ILE A 622 11.51 -18.52 32.04
C ILE A 622 10.31 -19.46 32.16
N ASP A 623 9.54 -19.34 33.23
CA ASP A 623 8.33 -20.13 33.37
C ASP A 623 7.24 -19.67 32.37
N PRO A 624 6.33 -20.55 31.93
CA PRO A 624 5.33 -20.21 30.92
C PRO A 624 4.38 -19.06 31.31
N VAL A 625 4.11 -18.87 32.60
CA VAL A 625 3.23 -17.80 33.09
C VAL A 625 3.94 -16.46 32.98
N ALA A 626 5.21 -16.39 33.37
CA ALA A 626 6.05 -15.20 33.17
C ALA A 626 6.17 -14.85 31.69
N LEU A 627 6.44 -15.82 30.80
CA LEU A 627 6.51 -15.58 29.36
C LEU A 627 5.18 -15.02 28.82
N THR A 628 4.05 -15.57 29.26
CA THR A 628 2.71 -15.07 28.89
C THR A 628 2.50 -13.62 29.35
N GLY A 629 2.97 -13.29 30.56
CA GLY A 629 2.93 -11.91 31.09
C GLY A 629 3.79 -10.93 30.28
N VAL A 630 5.00 -11.33 29.88
CA VAL A 630 5.88 -10.51 29.03
C VAL A 630 5.23 -10.25 27.66
N VAL A 631 4.69 -11.28 27.02
CA VAL A 631 4.01 -11.15 25.72
C VAL A 631 2.77 -10.27 25.82
N ALA A 632 2.00 -10.39 26.91
CA ALA A 632 0.85 -9.52 27.16
C ALA A 632 1.25 -8.06 27.33
N LEU A 633 2.35 -7.77 28.04
CA LEU A 633 2.86 -6.41 28.20
C LEU A 633 3.28 -5.86 26.84
N VAL A 634 4.05 -6.61 26.05
CA VAL A 634 4.49 -6.17 24.72
C VAL A 634 3.31 -5.91 23.78
N ARG A 635 2.25 -6.73 23.83
CA ARG A 635 1.02 -6.49 23.05
C ARG A 635 0.33 -5.19 23.48
N LEU A 636 0.22 -4.92 24.78
CA LEU A 636 -0.31 -3.67 25.30
C LEU A 636 0.51 -2.46 24.82
N LEU A 637 1.85 -2.55 24.88
CA LEU A 637 2.74 -1.48 24.45
C LEU A 637 2.71 -1.26 22.94
N ALA A 638 2.62 -2.32 22.14
CA ALA A 638 2.40 -2.20 20.69
C ALA A 638 1.07 -1.50 20.38
N ALA A 639 0.02 -1.79 21.14
CA ALA A 639 -1.26 -1.09 21.02
C ALA A 639 -1.13 0.40 21.38
N ALA A 640 -0.40 0.73 22.46
CA ALA A 640 -0.14 2.10 22.86
C ALA A 640 0.69 2.88 21.82
N GLU A 641 1.73 2.28 21.23
CA GLU A 641 2.50 2.90 20.16
C GLU A 641 1.64 3.14 18.91
N MET A 642 0.80 2.18 18.52
CA MET A 642 -0.17 2.34 17.43
C MET A 642 -1.20 3.43 17.71
N LEU A 643 -1.65 3.59 18.96
CA LEU A 643 -2.52 4.68 19.37
C LEU A 643 -1.85 6.04 19.17
N GLY A 644 -0.57 6.16 19.55
CA GLY A 644 0.23 7.36 19.32
C GLY A 644 0.40 7.69 17.83
N LEU A 645 0.70 6.67 17.01
CA LEU A 645 0.79 6.80 15.55
C LEU A 645 -0.54 7.27 14.96
N ALA A 646 -1.66 6.66 15.38
CA ALA A 646 -2.99 7.01 14.92
C ALA A 646 -3.39 8.43 15.33
N GLN A 647 -3.06 8.86 16.55
CA GLN A 647 -3.27 10.23 17.01
C GLN A 647 -2.50 11.22 16.13
N ARG A 648 -1.23 10.96 15.87
CA ARG A 648 -0.40 11.82 15.01
C ARG A 648 -0.96 11.91 13.59
N LEU A 649 -1.35 10.76 13.01
CA LEU A 649 -1.98 10.69 11.69
C LEU A 649 -3.26 11.53 11.64
N PHE A 650 -4.09 11.43 12.68
CA PHE A 650 -5.32 12.20 12.79
C PHE A 650 -5.05 13.70 12.92
N ASP A 651 -4.11 14.12 13.77
CA ASP A 651 -3.77 15.53 13.98
C ASP A 651 -3.21 16.16 12.71
N ASP A 652 -2.29 15.49 12.03
CA ASP A 652 -1.74 15.92 10.75
C ASP A 652 -2.85 16.01 9.68
N THR A 653 -3.77 15.04 9.65
CA THR A 653 -4.93 15.07 8.75
C THR A 653 -5.88 16.22 9.05
N ILE A 654 -6.20 16.47 10.32
CA ILE A 654 -7.04 17.60 10.75
C ILE A 654 -6.41 18.93 10.34
N ALA A 655 -5.09 19.08 10.52
CA ALA A 655 -4.37 20.27 10.09
C ALA A 655 -4.47 20.43 8.56
N TYR A 656 -4.21 19.36 7.80
CA TYR A 656 -4.26 19.37 6.35
C TYR A 656 -5.65 19.70 5.80
N VAL A 657 -6.71 19.06 6.28
CA VAL A 657 -8.07 19.29 5.74
C VAL A 657 -8.61 20.69 6.04
N LYS A 658 -8.07 21.36 7.07
CA LYS A 658 -8.43 22.75 7.41
C LYS A 658 -7.77 23.76 6.49
N THR A 659 -6.59 23.46 5.95
CA THR A 659 -5.82 24.40 5.12
C THR A 659 -5.89 24.08 3.63
N ARG A 660 -6.17 22.83 3.26
CA ARG A 660 -6.24 22.41 1.87
C ARG A 660 -7.55 22.88 1.24
N GLU A 661 -7.47 23.69 0.20
CA GLU A 661 -8.64 24.16 -0.53
C GLU A 661 -8.87 23.40 -1.84
N GLN A 662 -10.12 23.01 -2.09
CA GLN A 662 -10.63 22.50 -3.37
C GLN A 662 -12.06 23.01 -3.55
N PHE A 663 -12.48 23.27 -4.79
CA PHE A 663 -13.80 23.83 -5.08
C PHE A 663 -14.07 25.15 -4.32
N GLY A 664 -13.03 25.97 -4.15
CA GLY A 664 -13.11 27.30 -3.53
C GLY A 664 -13.33 27.31 -2.01
N VAL A 665 -13.24 26.16 -1.33
CA VAL A 665 -13.36 26.05 0.13
C VAL A 665 -12.35 25.05 0.71
N ALA A 666 -12.05 25.17 1.99
CA ALA A 666 -11.26 24.17 2.71
C ALA A 666 -11.97 22.80 2.66
N ILE A 667 -11.25 21.74 2.29
CA ILE A 667 -11.85 20.41 2.09
C ILE A 667 -12.53 19.86 3.35
N GLY A 668 -12.09 20.29 4.55
CA GLY A 668 -12.72 19.96 5.82
C GLY A 668 -14.16 20.49 5.99
N SER A 669 -14.65 21.38 5.10
CA SER A 669 -16.06 21.81 5.10
C SER A 669 -17.01 20.78 4.48
N PHE A 670 -16.51 19.81 3.71
CA PHE A 670 -17.34 18.78 3.10
C PHE A 670 -17.79 17.75 4.13
N GLN A 671 -19.10 17.54 4.25
CA GLN A 671 -19.68 16.57 5.21
C GLN A 671 -19.12 15.15 5.04
N ALA A 672 -18.81 14.74 3.80
CA ALA A 672 -18.21 13.44 3.53
C ALA A 672 -16.86 13.24 4.25
N LEU A 673 -16.05 14.29 4.41
CA LEU A 673 -14.80 14.22 5.17
C LEU A 673 -15.06 14.39 6.68
N GLN A 674 -16.00 15.26 7.07
CA GLN A 674 -16.35 15.45 8.48
C GLN A 674 -16.83 14.15 9.14
N HIS A 675 -17.69 13.37 8.49
CA HIS A 675 -18.15 12.08 9.03
C HIS A 675 -17.00 11.10 9.24
N ARG A 676 -16.10 10.98 8.26
CA ARG A 676 -14.91 10.12 8.34
C ARG A 676 -13.98 10.54 9.49
N LEU A 677 -13.78 11.84 9.67
CA LEU A 677 -12.97 12.39 10.76
C LEU A 677 -13.62 12.15 12.14
N VAL A 678 -14.95 12.26 12.25
CA VAL A 678 -15.67 11.95 13.50
C VAL A 678 -15.53 10.46 13.84
N GLU A 679 -15.59 9.57 12.85
CA GLU A 679 -15.35 8.14 13.08
C GLU A 679 -13.92 7.84 13.54
N CYS A 680 -12.92 8.50 12.93
CA CYS A 680 -11.52 8.38 13.34
C CYS A 680 -11.33 8.88 14.78
N TYR A 681 -11.91 10.03 15.12
CA TYR A 681 -11.88 10.59 16.47
C TYR A 681 -12.51 9.63 17.50
N ALA A 682 -13.70 9.10 17.20
CA ALA A 682 -14.36 8.15 18.09
C ALA A 682 -13.54 6.88 18.31
N ALA A 683 -12.89 6.37 17.26
CA ALA A 683 -12.02 5.21 17.35
C ALA A 683 -10.75 5.48 18.17
N LEU A 684 -10.16 6.67 18.09
CA LEU A 684 -9.02 7.08 18.92
C LEU A 684 -9.39 7.09 20.40
N GLU A 685 -10.51 7.72 20.75
CA GLU A 685 -10.94 7.83 22.15
C GLU A 685 -11.32 6.45 22.74
N GLN A 686 -11.91 5.57 21.93
CA GLN A 686 -12.18 4.19 22.31
C GLN A 686 -10.87 3.40 22.52
N GLY A 687 -9.91 3.52 21.59
CA GLY A 687 -8.61 2.88 21.69
C GLY A 687 -7.83 3.33 22.92
N ARG A 688 -7.80 4.64 23.19
CA ARG A 688 -7.19 5.25 24.38
C ARG A 688 -7.79 4.71 25.67
N SER A 689 -9.11 4.69 25.74
CA SER A 689 -9.83 4.15 26.91
C SER A 689 -9.50 2.68 27.16
N MET A 690 -9.36 1.88 26.10
CA MET A 690 -9.02 0.46 26.19
C MET A 690 -7.57 0.25 26.65
N VAL A 691 -6.60 0.91 26.03
CA VAL A 691 -5.18 0.82 26.40
C VAL A 691 -5.00 1.21 27.87
N TYR A 692 -5.53 2.35 28.29
CA TYR A 692 -5.35 2.84 29.66
C TYR A 692 -6.05 1.96 30.69
N ARG A 693 -7.25 1.45 30.38
CA ARG A 693 -7.94 0.50 31.26
C ARG A 693 -7.11 -0.77 31.47
N VAL A 694 -6.58 -1.35 30.39
CA VAL A 694 -5.77 -2.57 30.48
C VAL A 694 -4.47 -2.31 31.22
N ALA A 695 -3.81 -1.18 30.97
CA ALA A 695 -2.58 -0.79 31.66
C ALA A 695 -2.79 -0.63 33.18
N LEU A 696 -3.89 -0.01 33.60
CA LEU A 696 -4.24 0.15 35.03
C LEU A 696 -4.66 -1.16 35.72
N GLN A 697 -5.04 -2.19 34.96
CA GLN A 697 -5.49 -3.49 35.47
C GLN A 697 -4.46 -4.62 35.24
N ALA A 698 -3.30 -4.29 34.70
CA ALA A 698 -2.24 -5.24 34.43
C ALA A 698 -1.80 -5.96 35.72
N GLY A 699 -1.50 -7.26 35.60
CA GLY A 699 -1.17 -8.15 36.72
C GLY A 699 -2.36 -8.93 37.32
N GLY A 700 -3.61 -8.60 36.98
CA GLY A 700 -4.79 -9.41 37.37
C GLY A 700 -4.96 -10.68 36.52
N ALA A 701 -5.62 -11.72 37.03
CA ALA A 701 -5.67 -13.05 36.36
C ALA A 701 -6.01 -13.05 34.85
N ASP A 702 -6.92 -12.18 34.41
CA ASP A 702 -7.39 -12.09 33.02
C ASP A 702 -6.65 -11.04 32.16
N TRP A 703 -5.65 -10.35 32.72
CA TRP A 703 -5.00 -9.23 32.04
C TRP A 703 -4.33 -9.59 30.70
N PRO A 704 -3.76 -10.80 30.48
CA PRO A 704 -3.20 -11.17 29.18
C PRO A 704 -4.26 -11.22 28.07
N ARG A 705 -5.46 -11.72 28.41
CA ARG A 705 -6.62 -11.71 27.51
C ARG A 705 -7.05 -10.27 27.21
N ALA A 706 -7.11 -9.41 28.22
CA ALA A 706 -7.47 -8.01 28.03
C ALA A 706 -6.46 -7.27 27.13
N ALA A 707 -5.16 -7.55 27.27
CA ALA A 707 -4.10 -7.01 26.42
C ALA A 707 -4.20 -7.50 24.97
N ALA A 708 -4.53 -8.79 24.76
CA ALA A 708 -4.84 -9.32 23.44
C ALA A 708 -6.02 -8.57 22.79
N GLY A 709 -7.15 -8.45 23.50
CA GLY A 709 -8.32 -7.73 23.00
C GLY A 709 -8.04 -6.26 22.67
N ALA A 710 -7.26 -5.57 23.52
CA ALA A 710 -6.83 -4.19 23.25
C ALA A 710 -5.96 -4.09 22.00
N LYS A 711 -4.98 -4.99 21.84
CA LYS A 711 -4.10 -5.01 20.68
C LYS A 711 -4.83 -5.31 19.38
N ALA A 712 -5.79 -6.24 19.38
CA ALA A 712 -6.63 -6.52 18.22
C ALA A 712 -7.47 -5.30 17.81
N TYR A 713 -8.20 -4.71 18.77
CA TYR A 713 -9.07 -3.56 18.49
C TYR A 713 -8.26 -2.34 18.03
N VAL A 714 -7.24 -1.94 18.79
CA VAL A 714 -6.42 -0.76 18.47
C VAL A 714 -5.67 -0.96 17.16
N GLY A 715 -5.18 -2.17 16.92
CA GLY A 715 -4.50 -2.51 15.68
C GLY A 715 -5.37 -2.31 14.43
N ALA A 716 -6.61 -2.80 14.48
CA ALA A 716 -7.59 -2.60 13.41
C ALA A 716 -7.95 -1.12 13.22
N GLN A 717 -8.17 -0.39 14.32
CA GLN A 717 -8.51 1.04 14.24
C GLN A 717 -7.35 1.90 13.76
N ALA A 718 -6.12 1.62 14.19
CA ALA A 718 -4.92 2.35 13.75
C ALA A 718 -4.66 2.13 12.26
N ASP A 719 -4.81 0.90 11.74
CA ASP A 719 -4.70 0.63 10.29
C ASP A 719 -5.79 1.39 9.50
N ARG A 720 -7.04 1.38 10.00
CA ARG A 720 -8.14 2.16 9.40
C ARG A 720 -7.81 3.65 9.36
N ILE A 721 -7.44 4.25 10.50
CA ILE A 721 -7.09 5.68 10.60
C ILE A 721 -5.92 6.03 9.67
N ALA A 722 -4.91 5.17 9.58
CA ALA A 722 -3.78 5.38 8.69
C ALA A 722 -4.19 5.38 7.20
N ARG A 723 -5.07 4.48 6.78
CA ARG A 723 -5.62 4.46 5.40
C ARG A 723 -6.50 5.66 5.12
N GLU A 724 -7.32 6.06 6.09
CA GLU A 724 -8.14 7.26 6.03
C GLU A 724 -7.28 8.52 5.86
N ALA A 725 -6.19 8.63 6.63
CA ALA A 725 -5.22 9.70 6.49
C ALA A 725 -4.59 9.73 5.09
N VAL A 726 -4.13 8.59 4.57
CA VAL A 726 -3.62 8.50 3.18
C VAL A 726 -4.67 8.98 2.18
N GLN A 727 -5.91 8.50 2.29
CA GLN A 727 -6.99 8.86 1.38
C GLN A 727 -7.30 10.37 1.40
N MET A 728 -7.34 10.98 2.59
CA MET A 728 -7.66 12.42 2.73
C MET A 728 -6.52 13.32 2.25
N HIS A 729 -5.27 12.85 2.30
CA HIS A 729 -4.12 13.54 1.72
C HIS A 729 -3.96 13.31 0.21
N GLY A 730 -4.74 12.38 -0.38
CA GLY A 730 -4.70 12.06 -1.80
C GLY A 730 -3.30 11.62 -2.25
N GLY A 731 -2.84 12.14 -3.39
CA GLY A 731 -1.51 11.80 -3.94
C GLY A 731 -0.35 12.10 -3.00
N MET A 732 -0.43 13.11 -2.12
CA MET A 732 0.64 13.39 -1.16
C MET A 732 0.74 12.31 -0.08
N GLY A 733 -0.38 11.71 0.30
CA GLY A 733 -0.45 10.67 1.33
C GLY A 733 0.29 9.38 0.97
N VAL A 734 0.58 9.15 -0.32
CA VAL A 734 1.34 7.99 -0.80
C VAL A 734 2.83 8.26 -1.01
N THR A 735 3.28 9.51 -0.82
CA THR A 735 4.69 9.90 -0.93
C THR A 735 5.41 9.83 0.42
N ASP A 736 6.74 9.78 0.41
CA ASP A 736 7.57 9.93 1.62
C ASP A 736 7.84 11.43 1.97
N GLU A 737 7.12 12.38 1.34
CA GLU A 737 7.19 13.82 1.65
C GLU A 737 6.48 14.14 2.98
N LEU A 738 5.40 13.41 3.28
CA LEU A 738 4.66 13.51 4.52
C LEU A 738 4.97 12.32 5.43
N ALA A 739 4.88 12.53 6.74
CA ALA A 739 5.10 11.45 7.71
C ALA A 739 3.99 10.39 7.74
N ILE A 740 2.90 10.60 6.98
CA ILE A 740 1.74 9.70 6.87
C ILE A 740 2.15 8.30 6.43
N GLY A 741 2.93 8.19 5.35
CA GLY A 741 3.39 6.91 4.82
C GLY A 741 4.28 6.17 5.82
N HIS A 742 5.15 6.87 6.53
CA HIS A 742 6.01 6.28 7.55
C HIS A 742 5.21 5.71 8.73
N ALA A 743 4.21 6.45 9.22
CA ALA A 743 3.37 5.99 10.31
C ALA A 743 2.53 4.77 9.90
N LEU A 744 1.93 4.76 8.70
CA LEU A 744 1.21 3.60 8.18
C LEU A 744 2.11 2.35 8.13
N LYS A 745 3.33 2.49 7.60
CA LYS A 745 4.29 1.39 7.50
C LYS A 745 4.64 0.81 8.89
N ARG A 746 4.79 1.66 9.91
CA ARG A 746 5.03 1.23 11.31
C ARG A 746 3.81 0.54 11.93
N VAL A 747 2.60 1.05 11.70
CA VAL A 747 1.34 0.39 12.13
C VAL A 747 1.25 -1.02 11.55
N LEU A 748 1.59 -1.21 10.26
CA LEU A 748 1.59 -2.54 9.63
C LEU A 748 2.55 -3.53 10.29
N LEU A 749 3.69 -3.05 10.79
CA LEU A 749 4.69 -3.86 11.48
C LEU A 749 4.22 -4.25 12.89
N LEU A 750 3.83 -3.26 13.70
CA LEU A 750 3.34 -3.46 15.07
C LEU A 750 2.10 -4.35 15.11
N ASN A 751 1.24 -4.24 14.10
CA ASN A 751 0.07 -5.11 13.96
C ASN A 751 0.40 -6.59 13.87
N ARG A 752 1.62 -6.96 13.47
CA ARG A 752 2.08 -8.35 13.34
C ARG A 752 2.95 -8.81 14.52
N LEU A 753 3.34 -7.90 15.41
CA LEU A 753 4.15 -8.24 16.58
C LEU A 753 3.30 -9.09 17.55
N PHE A 754 3.74 -10.34 17.79
CA PHE A 754 3.05 -11.34 18.61
C PHE A 754 1.57 -11.56 18.23
N GLY A 755 1.27 -11.70 16.93
CA GLY A 755 -0.08 -12.01 16.43
C GLY A 755 -0.55 -10.93 15.46
N ASP A 756 -1.46 -11.23 14.55
CA ASP A 756 -2.27 -10.24 13.80
C ASP A 756 -3.67 -10.10 14.41
N GLU A 757 -4.56 -9.32 13.79
CA GLU A 757 -5.94 -9.14 14.29
C GLU A 757 -6.66 -10.48 14.44
N ASP A 758 -6.70 -11.30 13.40
CA ASP A 758 -7.41 -12.58 13.38
C ASP A 758 -6.84 -13.56 14.43
N THR A 759 -5.52 -13.66 14.52
CA THR A 759 -4.86 -14.56 15.50
C THR A 759 -5.18 -14.12 16.92
N VAL A 760 -5.05 -12.82 17.21
CA VAL A 760 -5.23 -12.28 18.56
C VAL A 760 -6.71 -12.31 18.97
N LEU A 761 -7.64 -12.09 18.03
CA LEU A 761 -9.07 -12.27 18.27
C LEU A 761 -9.43 -13.74 18.54
N THR A 762 -8.79 -14.68 17.84
CA THR A 762 -8.97 -16.11 18.09
C THR A 762 -8.51 -16.47 19.50
N GLU A 763 -7.29 -16.04 19.90
CA GLU A 763 -6.79 -16.24 21.26
C GLU A 763 -7.68 -15.57 22.32
N TYR A 764 -8.19 -14.37 22.04
CA TYR A 764 -9.12 -13.66 22.92
C TYR A 764 -10.43 -14.44 23.10
N ALA A 765 -10.96 -15.01 22.01
CA ALA A 765 -12.20 -15.77 22.01
C ALA A 765 -12.05 -17.15 22.67
N GLU A 766 -10.92 -17.85 22.46
CA GLU A 766 -10.62 -19.13 23.11
C GLU A 766 -10.43 -18.97 24.63
N ALA A 767 -10.00 -17.80 25.08
CA ALA A 767 -9.85 -17.46 26.49
C ALA A 767 -11.14 -16.91 27.14
N ALA A 768 -12.26 -16.82 26.41
CA ALA A 768 -13.56 -16.32 26.90
C ALA A 768 -14.58 -17.43 27.10
#